data_AF-A0A7V4Q823-F1
#
_entry.id   AF-A0A7V4Q823-F1
#
_cell.length_a   1.000
_cell.length_b   1.000
_cell.length_c   1.000
_cell.angle_alpha   90.00
_cell.angle_beta   90.00
_cell.angle_gamma   90.00
#
_symmetry.space_group_name_H-M   'P 1'
#
loop_
_entity.id
_entity.type
_entity.pdbx_description
1 polymer ?
#
loop_
_entity_poly.entity_id
_entity_poly.type
_entity_poly.pdbx_seq_one_letter_code
_entity_poly.pdbx_strand_id
1 'polypeptide(L)'
;VITKIEQVFHRSIKVPTGEIPITSSLGIACFPSDGFSAEVLLQQSYVAMNQAREQGRKFQYYSASMNIKAMERLSFESGMLCGLEAGEFFLCYQPKYAKNGSDMTGMEALVRWRRGGEIIPPDKFIPFAEANGMILKLGDWVLREACRQNMSWQLEGLPPLQVSVNISARQLRDNDFVEKVESILRETRLAPAFLELEITESAIMSVSDDIVLKLLRLKELGISISIDDFGTGYSSLSYLKHLPVDKIKIDRSFVMDIVSDRDDAAIVDAIISIAHALDLCVIAEGVESKGQLDFLVSRKCTEFQGYYFSKPLVAEHFAELLRMREGALAGCSAGGSTVKNRPLQRQELPVPRAPSLYFVGKNGVSPSSEPMMEVAQLILPVSPQDRIINVLSRFQLDMDLKVLPVVEGEVVVGIVNRSTFLEEHIIGRHGFGAHINHSKKIRDLMEPVKFSIEAATPVEEAARILQPMISALRIDNICVTSNGAYVGVIDVNRFIKAMTDIQILLAKGANPLTGLPGNTSIEREICRRLESGTPFDIAYLDIDNFKPFNDHYGFQKGDEIIKSLAEIMSATAASSPFAEVTFCGHIGGDDFILITEALQAERLSAQVIDAFERKRPAFHGQRDQANGGYRAYSRKGELESFPLISLSVGIVNTSLSLVGSYAKLASLSTEVKKAAKKKNGSSIVVDGRTARFEGDLAARQQVA
;
A
#
# COMPACT_ATOMS: atom_id res chain seq x y z
N VAL A 1 24.23 -10.67 30.74
CA VAL A 1 24.69 -10.65 29.33
C VAL A 1 23.78 -9.77 28.48
N ILE A 2 22.46 -10.01 28.50
CA ILE A 2 21.46 -9.23 27.75
C ILE A 2 21.59 -7.72 27.98
N THR A 3 21.66 -7.28 29.24
CA THR A 3 21.86 -5.85 29.58
C THR A 3 23.13 -5.25 28.98
N LYS A 4 24.20 -6.04 28.81
CA LYS A 4 25.44 -5.57 28.16
C LYS A 4 25.25 -5.40 26.65
N ILE A 5 24.49 -6.28 26.01
CA ILE A 5 24.15 -6.19 24.60
C ILE A 5 23.24 -4.98 24.36
N GLU A 6 22.22 -4.77 25.20
CA GLU A 6 21.33 -3.60 25.12
C GLU A 6 22.09 -2.28 25.23
N GLN A 7 23.09 -2.19 26.12
CA GLN A 7 23.91 -1.00 26.27
C GLN A 7 24.71 -0.63 25.01
N VAL A 8 25.02 -1.59 24.14
CA VAL A 8 25.69 -1.33 22.86
C VAL A 8 24.74 -0.63 21.89
N PHE A 9 23.48 -1.10 21.81
CA PHE A 9 22.48 -0.54 20.89
C PHE A 9 21.87 0.79 21.38
N HIS A 10 22.10 1.18 22.63
CA HIS A 10 21.71 2.50 23.14
C HIS A 10 22.50 3.68 22.55
N ARG A 11 23.60 3.42 21.84
CA ARG A 11 24.43 4.46 21.22
C ARG A 11 24.00 4.67 19.77
N SER A 12 23.62 5.89 19.41
CA SER A 12 23.37 6.26 18.02
C SER A 12 24.62 5.98 17.18
N ILE A 13 24.42 5.42 15.98
CA ILE A 13 25.52 5.27 15.03
C ILE A 13 25.71 6.60 14.32
N LYS A 14 26.92 7.13 14.44
CA LYS A 14 27.35 8.31 13.67
C LYS A 14 27.57 7.92 12.22
N VAL A 15 26.76 8.49 11.34
CA VAL A 15 26.93 8.41 9.89
C VAL A 15 27.17 9.83 9.35
N PRO A 16 27.74 10.00 8.14
CA PRO A 16 28.03 11.33 7.58
C PRO A 16 26.82 12.27 7.50
N THR A 17 25.60 11.71 7.43
CA THR A 17 24.33 12.45 7.32
C THR A 17 23.67 12.76 8.67
N GLY A 18 24.25 12.33 9.80
CA GLY A 18 23.71 12.57 11.14
C GLY A 18 23.89 11.40 12.11
N GLU A 19 23.17 11.44 13.23
CA GLU A 19 23.11 10.32 14.18
C GLU A 19 21.84 9.50 13.94
N ILE A 20 22.00 8.20 13.68
CA ILE A 20 20.88 7.28 13.49
C ILE A 20 20.71 6.45 14.77
N PRO A 21 19.56 6.54 15.46
CA PRO A 21 19.25 5.64 16.57
C PRO A 21 18.95 4.24 16.02
N ILE A 22 19.49 3.20 16.65
CA ILE A 22 19.22 1.80 16.32
C ILE A 22 18.42 1.16 17.44
N THR A 23 17.40 0.40 17.07
CA THR A 23 16.63 -0.43 17.99
C THR A 23 16.94 -1.90 17.75
N SER A 24 16.87 -2.72 18.80
CA SER A 24 17.11 -4.16 18.73
C SER A 24 16.05 -4.90 19.54
N SER A 25 15.58 -6.04 19.03
CA SER A 25 14.72 -6.98 19.74
C SER A 25 15.41 -8.35 19.82
N LEU A 26 15.53 -8.90 21.02
CA LEU A 26 16.30 -10.12 21.32
C LEU A 26 15.37 -11.27 21.73
N GLY A 27 15.52 -12.44 21.11
CA GLY A 27 14.83 -13.66 21.52
C GLY A 27 15.77 -14.62 22.24
N ILE A 28 15.33 -15.20 23.35
CA ILE A 28 16.17 -16.02 24.22
C ILE A 28 15.54 -17.40 24.38
N ALA A 29 16.30 -18.45 24.10
CA ALA A 29 15.95 -19.84 24.43
C ALA A 29 17.06 -20.45 25.28
N CYS A 30 16.68 -21.15 26.34
CA CYS A 30 17.56 -21.72 27.35
C CYS A 30 17.67 -23.23 27.18
N PHE A 31 18.88 -23.74 26.99
CA PHE A 31 19.15 -25.18 27.15
C PHE A 31 19.28 -25.52 28.64
N PRO A 32 18.66 -26.61 29.13
CA PRO A 32 17.83 -27.58 28.41
C PRO A 32 16.33 -27.29 28.45
N SER A 33 15.87 -26.22 29.10
CA SER A 33 14.44 -25.99 29.37
C SER A 33 13.59 -25.80 28.12
N ASP A 34 14.18 -25.26 27.06
CA ASP A 34 13.45 -24.78 25.88
C ASP A 34 13.74 -25.63 24.62
N GLY A 35 14.58 -26.66 24.74
CA GLY A 35 14.94 -27.55 23.65
C GLY A 35 16.22 -28.33 23.92
N PHE A 36 16.31 -29.53 23.35
CA PHE A 36 17.49 -30.42 23.45
C PHE A 36 18.31 -30.54 22.16
N SER A 37 17.88 -29.90 21.06
CA SER A 37 18.64 -29.81 19.81
C SER A 37 18.91 -28.36 19.42
N ALA A 38 19.96 -28.15 18.62
CA ALA A 38 20.30 -26.82 18.10
C ALA A 38 19.18 -26.25 17.23
N GLU A 39 18.52 -27.07 16.39
CA GLU A 39 17.41 -26.58 15.56
C GLU A 39 16.23 -26.11 16.42
N VAL A 40 15.88 -26.87 17.47
CA VAL A 40 14.78 -26.51 18.37
C VAL A 40 15.09 -25.20 19.10
N LEU A 41 16.30 -25.03 19.65
CA LEU A 41 16.68 -23.80 20.35
C LEU A 41 16.74 -22.58 19.42
N LEU A 42 17.17 -22.75 18.16
CA LEU A 42 17.15 -21.69 17.16
C LEU A 42 15.72 -21.29 16.78
N GLN A 43 14.84 -22.27 16.57
CA GLN A 43 13.43 -22.01 16.31
C GLN A 43 12.76 -21.28 17.48
N GLN A 44 12.99 -21.73 18.72
CA GLN A 44 12.39 -21.11 19.90
C GLN A 44 12.92 -19.71 20.19
N SER A 45 14.22 -19.47 19.99
CA SER A 45 14.79 -18.11 20.10
C SER A 45 14.26 -17.18 19.01
N TYR A 46 14.03 -17.67 17.78
CA TYR A 46 13.39 -16.89 16.72
C TYR A 46 11.94 -16.52 17.04
N VAL A 47 11.13 -17.45 17.56
CA VAL A 47 9.75 -17.19 18.01
C VAL A 47 9.74 -16.12 19.10
N ALA A 48 10.63 -16.24 20.09
CA ALA A 48 10.74 -15.24 21.17
C ALA A 48 11.19 -13.87 20.65
N MET A 49 12.10 -13.81 19.67
CA MET A 49 12.57 -12.57 19.05
C MET A 49 11.45 -11.81 18.34
N ASN A 50 10.64 -12.51 17.54
CA ASN A 50 9.50 -11.91 16.86
C ASN A 50 8.46 -11.40 17.87
N GLN A 51 8.21 -12.15 18.94
CA GLN A 51 7.32 -11.72 20.02
C GLN A 51 7.85 -10.46 20.73
N ALA A 52 9.16 -10.36 20.95
CA ALA A 52 9.79 -9.16 21.50
C ALA A 52 9.58 -7.95 20.58
N ARG A 53 9.79 -8.13 19.27
CA ARG A 53 9.62 -7.08 18.25
C ARG A 53 8.21 -6.52 18.23
N GLU A 54 7.21 -7.38 18.32
CA GLU A 54 5.79 -6.97 18.25
C GLU A 54 5.29 -6.27 19.50
N GLN A 55 5.76 -6.69 20.67
CA GLN A 55 5.43 -6.03 21.93
C GLN A 55 6.24 -4.74 22.16
N GLY A 56 7.08 -4.35 21.20
CA GLY A 56 8.04 -3.25 21.37
C GLY A 56 9.04 -3.50 22.51
N ARG A 57 9.22 -4.77 22.91
CA ARG A 57 10.13 -5.16 23.98
C ARG A 57 11.54 -5.35 23.43
N LYS A 58 12.53 -5.02 24.27
CA LYS A 58 13.95 -5.18 23.94
C LYS A 58 14.39 -6.63 23.92
N PHE A 59 13.82 -7.47 24.79
CA PHE A 59 14.07 -8.91 24.80
C PHE A 59 12.86 -9.70 25.27
N GLN A 60 12.81 -10.99 24.93
CA GLN A 60 11.81 -11.93 25.39
C GLN A 60 12.41 -13.34 25.52
N TYR A 61 12.13 -14.01 26.64
CA TYR A 61 12.42 -15.42 26.82
C TYR A 61 11.34 -16.27 26.18
N TYR A 62 11.73 -17.39 25.57
CA TYR A 62 10.80 -18.37 25.05
C TYR A 62 9.92 -18.94 26.16
N SER A 63 8.66 -19.17 25.82
CA SER A 63 7.75 -20.01 26.59
C SER A 63 6.94 -20.89 25.63
N ALA A 64 6.56 -22.09 26.06
CA ALA A 64 5.78 -23.00 25.22
C ALA A 64 4.46 -22.37 24.72
N SER A 65 3.89 -21.44 25.50
CA SER A 65 2.72 -20.65 25.12
C SER A 65 2.95 -19.71 23.92
N MET A 66 4.19 -19.35 23.58
CA MET A 66 4.51 -18.55 22.39
C MET A 66 4.39 -19.35 21.10
N ASN A 67 4.76 -20.63 21.12
CA ASN A 67 4.61 -21.48 19.95
C ASN A 67 3.12 -21.71 19.64
N ILE A 68 2.28 -21.83 20.69
CA ILE A 68 0.81 -21.87 20.55
C ILE A 68 0.30 -20.58 19.89
N LYS A 69 0.72 -19.40 20.38
CA LYS A 69 0.33 -18.10 19.77
C LYS A 69 0.82 -17.94 18.34
N ALA A 70 2.03 -18.41 18.02
CA ALA A 70 2.59 -18.36 16.67
C ALA A 70 1.83 -19.30 15.70
N MET A 71 1.44 -20.50 16.18
CA MET A 71 0.61 -21.43 15.42
C MET A 71 -0.84 -20.93 15.26
N GLU A 72 -1.44 -20.36 16.31
CA GLU A 72 -2.75 -19.71 16.25
C GLU A 72 -2.74 -18.58 15.22
N ARG A 73 -1.68 -17.77 15.18
CA ARG A 73 -1.51 -16.72 14.19
C ARG A 73 -1.40 -17.25 12.76
N LEU A 74 -0.56 -18.25 12.51
CA LEU A 74 -0.46 -18.88 11.18
C LEU A 74 -1.80 -19.50 10.77
N SER A 75 -2.53 -20.08 11.73
CA SER A 75 -3.87 -20.62 11.53
C SER A 75 -4.87 -19.52 11.17
N PHE A 76 -4.79 -18.33 11.79
CA PHE A 76 -5.63 -17.18 11.44
C PHE A 76 -5.25 -16.58 10.08
N GLU A 77 -3.96 -16.36 9.82
CA GLU A 77 -3.47 -15.82 8.55
C GLU A 77 -3.84 -16.68 7.34
N SER A 78 -3.69 -18.01 7.44
CA SER A 78 -4.09 -18.95 6.40
C SER A 78 -5.62 -19.16 6.36
N GLY A 79 -6.28 -19.12 7.52
CA GLY A 79 -7.69 -19.47 7.66
C GLY A 79 -8.68 -18.35 7.32
N MET A 80 -8.33 -17.07 7.52
CA MET A 80 -9.30 -15.97 7.35
C MET A 80 -9.72 -15.75 5.90
N LEU A 81 -8.82 -15.91 4.92
CA LEU A 81 -9.16 -15.82 3.49
C LEU A 81 -10.13 -16.93 3.08
N CYS A 82 -9.73 -18.18 3.35
CA CYS A 82 -10.56 -19.35 3.06
C CYS A 82 -11.88 -19.31 3.81
N GLY A 83 -11.88 -18.85 5.07
CA GLY A 83 -13.08 -18.74 5.89
C GLY A 83 -14.07 -17.70 5.37
N LEU A 84 -13.59 -16.59 4.82
CA LEU A 84 -14.45 -15.59 4.19
C LEU A 84 -15.14 -16.15 2.94
N GLU A 85 -14.40 -16.90 2.11
CA GLU A 85 -14.95 -17.57 0.91
C GLU A 85 -15.88 -18.74 1.26
N ALA A 86 -15.59 -19.45 2.36
CA ALA A 86 -16.37 -20.59 2.82
C ALA A 86 -17.62 -20.22 3.65
N GLY A 87 -17.89 -18.92 3.87
CA GLY A 87 -19.04 -18.47 4.66
C GLY A 87 -18.93 -18.77 6.16
N GLU A 88 -17.69 -18.82 6.69
CA GLU A 88 -17.43 -19.06 8.12
C GLU A 88 -17.70 -17.83 8.99
N PHE A 89 -17.75 -16.63 8.39
CA PHE A 89 -18.06 -15.39 9.09
C PHE A 89 -19.57 -15.13 9.10
N PHE A 90 -20.08 -14.66 10.24
CA PHE A 90 -21.48 -14.29 10.42
C PHE A 90 -21.59 -13.07 11.34
N LEU A 91 -22.72 -12.36 11.27
CA LEU A 91 -22.99 -11.21 12.13
C LEU A 91 -23.95 -11.59 13.25
N CYS A 92 -23.62 -11.15 14.46
CA CYS A 92 -24.58 -11.02 15.55
C CYS A 92 -25.00 -9.56 15.67
N TYR A 93 -26.18 -9.32 16.23
CA TYR A 93 -26.76 -7.99 16.38
C TYR A 93 -27.09 -7.77 17.86
N GLN A 94 -26.58 -6.67 18.42
CA GLN A 94 -26.88 -6.28 19.79
C GLN A 94 -27.81 -5.05 19.79
N PRO A 95 -28.96 -5.09 20.47
CA PRO A 95 -29.92 -3.99 20.45
C PRO A 95 -29.43 -2.78 21.27
N LYS A 96 -29.73 -1.58 20.76
CA LYS A 96 -29.55 -0.29 21.42
C LYS A 96 -30.91 0.27 21.85
N TYR A 97 -30.96 0.90 23.02
CA TYR A 97 -32.19 1.40 23.62
C TYR A 97 -32.14 2.90 23.89
N ALA A 98 -33.27 3.58 23.70
CA ALA A 98 -33.44 5.00 23.97
C ALA A 98 -33.35 5.32 25.47
N LYS A 99 -33.31 6.63 25.78
CA LYS A 99 -33.31 7.20 27.14
C LYS A 99 -34.37 6.66 28.11
N ASN A 100 -35.48 6.11 27.60
CA ASN A 100 -36.53 5.52 28.43
C ASN A 100 -36.21 4.07 28.86
N GLY A 101 -35.14 3.49 28.32
CA GLY A 101 -34.72 2.11 28.58
C GLY A 101 -35.67 1.07 28.01
N SER A 102 -36.67 1.48 27.22
CA SER A 102 -37.69 0.59 26.65
C SER A 102 -37.63 0.57 25.14
N ASP A 103 -37.48 1.70 24.46
CA ASP A 103 -37.64 1.75 23.01
C ASP A 103 -36.33 1.41 22.33
N MET A 104 -36.37 0.51 21.35
CA MET A 104 -35.17 0.12 20.59
C MET A 104 -34.89 1.18 19.53
N THR A 105 -33.69 1.77 19.56
CA THR A 105 -33.26 2.83 18.63
C THR A 105 -32.47 2.29 17.45
N GLY A 106 -31.76 1.20 17.66
CA GLY A 106 -30.83 0.65 16.69
C GLY A 106 -30.24 -0.68 17.15
N MET A 107 -29.21 -1.09 16.44
CA MET A 107 -28.47 -2.31 16.74
C MET A 107 -27.02 -2.18 16.28
N GLU A 108 -26.11 -2.79 17.00
CA GLU A 108 -24.72 -2.92 16.59
C GLU A 108 -24.48 -4.27 15.92
N ALA A 109 -23.87 -4.25 14.73
CA ALA A 109 -23.46 -5.44 14.00
C ALA A 109 -22.06 -5.88 14.44
N LEU A 110 -21.99 -7.06 15.04
CA LEU A 110 -20.81 -7.62 15.67
C LEU A 110 -20.38 -8.90 14.93
N VAL A 111 -19.23 -8.84 14.27
CA VAL A 111 -18.71 -9.98 13.51
C VAL A 111 -18.28 -11.14 14.42
N ARG A 112 -18.57 -12.35 13.98
CA ARG A 112 -18.18 -13.61 14.61
C ARG A 112 -17.61 -14.55 13.54
N TRP A 113 -16.62 -15.35 13.93
CA TRP A 113 -16.02 -16.34 13.05
C TRP A 113 -16.28 -17.74 13.59
N ARG A 114 -16.91 -18.61 12.79
CA ARG A 114 -17.16 -20.00 13.14
C ARG A 114 -16.16 -20.91 12.44
N ARG A 115 -15.34 -21.62 13.21
CA ARG A 115 -14.36 -22.56 12.65
C ARG A 115 -14.33 -23.85 13.45
N GLY A 116 -14.44 -24.99 12.78
CA GLY A 116 -14.39 -26.30 13.43
C GLY A 116 -15.48 -26.53 14.50
N GLY A 117 -16.61 -25.80 14.41
CA GLY A 117 -17.69 -25.84 15.41
C GLY A 117 -17.53 -24.85 16.57
N GLU A 118 -16.39 -24.17 16.70
CA GLU A 118 -16.16 -23.14 17.72
C GLU A 118 -16.46 -21.74 17.16
N ILE A 119 -16.96 -20.84 18.01
CA ILE A 119 -17.16 -19.43 17.69
C ILE A 119 -16.01 -18.63 18.29
N ILE A 120 -15.24 -17.99 17.41
CA ILE A 120 -14.09 -17.19 17.76
C ILE A 120 -14.53 -15.72 17.90
N PRO A 121 -14.24 -15.05 19.04
CA PRO A 121 -14.60 -13.65 19.26
C PRO A 121 -13.69 -12.69 18.48
N PRO A 122 -14.17 -11.46 18.18
CA PRO A 122 -13.44 -10.46 17.39
C PRO A 122 -12.07 -10.11 17.97
N ASP A 123 -11.94 -9.98 19.29
CA ASP A 123 -10.67 -9.64 19.97
C ASP A 123 -9.52 -10.61 19.65
N LYS A 124 -9.85 -11.84 19.24
CA LYS A 124 -8.86 -12.84 18.86
C LYS A 124 -8.42 -12.77 17.40
N PHE A 125 -9.20 -12.20 16.49
CA PHE A 125 -8.87 -12.23 15.05
C PHE A 125 -8.80 -10.84 14.38
N ILE A 126 -9.47 -9.82 14.91
CA ILE A 126 -9.44 -8.45 14.36
C ILE A 126 -8.01 -7.86 14.40
N PRO A 127 -7.22 -7.97 15.48
CA PRO A 127 -5.85 -7.46 15.49
C PRO A 127 -4.97 -8.08 14.38
N PHE A 128 -5.19 -9.35 14.08
CA PHE A 128 -4.48 -10.05 12.99
C PHE A 128 -4.94 -9.61 11.62
N ALA A 129 -6.25 -9.37 11.45
CA ALA A 129 -6.80 -8.83 10.21
C ALA A 129 -6.27 -7.42 9.92
N GLU A 130 -6.13 -6.58 10.95
CA GLU A 130 -5.57 -5.24 10.82
C GLU A 130 -4.10 -5.26 10.45
N ALA A 131 -3.28 -6.11 11.08
CA ALA A 131 -1.86 -6.23 10.80
C ALA A 131 -1.59 -6.64 9.34
N ASN A 132 -2.33 -7.64 8.85
CA ASN A 132 -2.09 -8.22 7.53
C ASN A 132 -2.95 -7.62 6.39
N GLY A 133 -3.78 -6.64 6.69
CA GLY A 133 -4.62 -5.94 5.70
C GLY A 133 -5.90 -6.68 5.30
N MET A 134 -6.15 -7.85 5.90
CA MET A 134 -7.39 -8.59 5.74
C MET A 134 -8.62 -7.85 6.27
N ILE A 135 -8.42 -6.88 7.17
CA ILE A 135 -9.50 -6.05 7.71
C ILE A 135 -10.25 -5.28 6.62
N LEU A 136 -9.60 -4.95 5.50
CA LEU A 136 -10.27 -4.27 4.38
C LEU A 136 -11.32 -5.20 3.73
N LYS A 137 -10.94 -6.43 3.39
CA LYS A 137 -11.85 -7.42 2.79
C LYS A 137 -12.95 -7.85 3.74
N LEU A 138 -12.60 -8.09 5.01
CA LEU A 138 -13.57 -8.46 6.04
C LEU A 138 -14.54 -7.31 6.29
N GLY A 139 -14.04 -6.08 6.41
CA GLY A 139 -14.83 -4.88 6.63
C GLY A 139 -15.83 -4.61 5.51
N ASP A 140 -15.41 -4.76 4.25
CA ASP A 140 -16.32 -4.65 3.08
C ASP A 140 -17.45 -5.68 3.14
N TRP A 141 -17.13 -6.92 3.56
CA TRP A 141 -18.14 -7.97 3.75
C TRP A 141 -19.08 -7.66 4.92
N VAL A 142 -18.55 -7.22 6.07
CA VAL A 142 -19.35 -6.86 7.26
C VAL A 142 -20.32 -5.73 6.94
N LEU A 143 -19.84 -4.66 6.29
CA LEU A 143 -20.66 -3.52 5.88
C LEU A 143 -21.79 -3.95 4.93
N ARG A 144 -21.45 -4.76 3.92
CA ARG A 144 -22.43 -5.25 2.94
C ARG A 144 -23.48 -6.13 3.61
N GLU A 145 -23.06 -7.06 4.46
CA GLU A 145 -23.97 -7.99 5.12
C GLU A 145 -24.88 -7.30 6.15
N ALA A 146 -24.35 -6.34 6.93
CA ALA A 146 -25.13 -5.53 7.85
C ALA A 146 -26.21 -4.71 7.11
N CYS A 147 -25.84 -4.07 6.00
CA CYS A 147 -26.79 -3.29 5.20
C CYS A 147 -27.85 -4.18 4.53
N ARG A 148 -27.42 -5.32 3.96
CA ARG A 148 -28.31 -6.30 3.32
C ARG A 148 -29.30 -6.87 4.33
N GLN A 149 -28.84 -7.27 5.52
CA GLN A 149 -29.68 -7.85 6.54
C GLN A 149 -30.69 -6.83 7.10
N ASN A 150 -30.26 -5.59 7.35
CA ASN A 150 -31.17 -4.53 7.79
C ASN A 150 -32.27 -4.26 6.74
N MET A 151 -31.90 -4.17 5.46
CA MET A 151 -32.89 -4.01 4.39
C MET A 151 -33.84 -5.22 4.29
N SER A 152 -33.34 -6.44 4.51
CA SER A 152 -34.19 -7.65 4.54
C SER A 152 -35.27 -7.55 5.62
N TRP A 153 -34.90 -7.12 6.83
CA TRP A 153 -35.85 -6.92 7.92
C TRP A 153 -36.89 -5.86 7.61
N GLN A 154 -36.49 -4.74 6.99
CA GLN A 154 -37.43 -3.70 6.58
C GLN A 154 -38.41 -4.20 5.50
N LEU A 155 -37.95 -5.03 4.55
CA LEU A 155 -38.80 -5.66 3.54
C LEU A 155 -39.77 -6.71 4.13
N GLU A 156 -39.38 -7.36 5.23
CA GLU A 156 -40.24 -8.25 6.02
C GLU A 156 -41.28 -7.50 6.86
N GLY A 157 -41.24 -6.17 6.87
CA GLY A 157 -42.15 -5.31 7.62
C GLY A 157 -41.74 -5.07 9.07
N LEU A 158 -40.51 -5.44 9.47
CA LEU A 158 -39.98 -5.13 10.79
C LEU A 158 -39.61 -3.65 10.91
N PRO A 159 -39.50 -3.10 12.14
CA PRO A 159 -39.19 -1.70 12.35
C PRO A 159 -37.88 -1.27 11.68
N PRO A 160 -37.85 -0.12 10.98
CA PRO A 160 -36.64 0.36 10.34
C PRO A 160 -35.71 0.97 11.39
N LEU A 161 -34.76 0.14 11.87
CA LEU A 161 -33.78 0.52 12.88
C LEU A 161 -32.43 0.87 12.24
N GLN A 162 -31.66 1.73 12.91
CA GLN A 162 -30.29 2.03 12.51
C GLN A 162 -29.37 0.85 12.84
N VAL A 163 -28.52 0.45 11.90
CA VAL A 163 -27.46 -0.55 12.11
C VAL A 163 -26.11 0.14 12.21
N SER A 164 -25.40 -0.12 13.29
CA SER A 164 -24.08 0.43 13.56
C SER A 164 -22.99 -0.59 13.22
N VAL A 165 -21.96 -0.16 12.51
CA VAL A 165 -20.86 -1.01 12.03
C VAL A 165 -19.51 -0.40 12.44
N ASN A 166 -18.68 -1.20 13.10
CA ASN A 166 -17.33 -0.83 13.51
C ASN A 166 -16.37 -0.70 12.32
N ILE A 167 -15.63 0.41 12.28
CA ILE A 167 -14.67 0.73 11.23
C ILE A 167 -13.27 0.88 11.83
N SER A 168 -12.32 0.08 11.32
CA SER A 168 -10.91 0.19 11.71
C SER A 168 -10.24 1.45 11.15
N ALA A 169 -9.18 1.92 11.83
CA ALA A 169 -8.35 3.03 11.35
C ALA A 169 -7.78 2.77 9.94
N ARG A 170 -7.47 1.50 9.62
CA ARG A 170 -6.92 1.11 8.33
C ARG A 170 -7.95 1.22 7.21
N GLN A 171 -9.23 0.92 7.48
CA GLN A 171 -10.31 1.12 6.51
C GLN A 171 -10.56 2.61 6.27
N LEU A 172 -10.58 3.44 7.32
CA LEU A 172 -10.82 4.88 7.18
C LEU A 172 -9.71 5.59 6.37
N ARG A 173 -8.48 5.09 6.45
CA ARG A 173 -7.34 5.55 5.64
C ARG A 173 -7.38 5.09 4.18
N ASP A 174 -8.21 4.12 3.83
CA ASP A 174 -8.39 3.71 2.44
C ASP A 174 -9.00 4.88 1.65
N ASN A 175 -8.41 5.20 0.49
CA ASN A 175 -8.82 6.35 -0.31
C ASN A 175 -10.21 6.15 -0.91
N ASP A 176 -10.54 4.90 -1.26
CA ASP A 176 -11.80 4.54 -1.91
C ASP A 176 -12.90 4.17 -0.89
N PHE A 177 -12.68 4.43 0.41
CA PHE A 177 -13.60 3.98 1.47
C PHE A 177 -15.01 4.55 1.29
N VAL A 178 -15.12 5.84 0.97
CA VAL A 178 -16.41 6.51 0.82
C VAL A 178 -17.15 5.98 -0.41
N GLU A 179 -16.44 5.81 -1.54
CA GLU A 179 -16.97 5.24 -2.78
C GLU A 179 -17.49 3.81 -2.57
N LYS A 180 -16.78 3.01 -1.77
CA LYS A 180 -17.21 1.66 -1.39
C LYS A 180 -18.50 1.67 -0.58
N VAL A 181 -18.59 2.53 0.44
CA VAL A 181 -19.81 2.68 1.25
C VAL A 181 -20.99 3.12 0.37
N GLU A 182 -20.78 4.08 -0.53
CA GLU A 182 -21.79 4.51 -1.52
C GLU A 182 -22.21 3.36 -2.45
N SER A 183 -21.27 2.52 -2.90
CA SER A 183 -21.59 1.33 -3.71
C SER A 183 -22.45 0.34 -2.93
N ILE A 184 -22.05 0.03 -1.69
CA ILE A 184 -22.75 -0.94 -0.83
C ILE A 184 -24.18 -0.47 -0.52
N LEU A 185 -24.39 0.81 -0.21
CA LEU A 185 -25.72 1.37 0.03
C LEU A 185 -26.59 1.30 -1.24
N ARG A 186 -26.02 1.55 -2.42
CA ARG A 186 -26.74 1.40 -3.71
C ARG A 186 -27.09 -0.06 -4.02
N GLU A 187 -26.15 -0.98 -3.79
CA GLU A 187 -26.33 -2.42 -3.99
C GLU A 187 -27.43 -2.98 -3.09
N THR A 188 -27.38 -2.66 -1.80
CA THR A 188 -28.32 -3.16 -0.78
C THR A 188 -29.63 -2.39 -0.74
N ARG A 189 -29.68 -1.18 -1.32
CA ARG A 189 -30.81 -0.25 -1.31
C ARG A 189 -31.22 0.22 0.10
N LEU A 190 -30.33 0.10 1.09
CA LEU A 190 -30.55 0.66 2.41
C LEU A 190 -30.43 2.19 2.33
N ALA A 191 -31.37 2.92 2.90
CA ALA A 191 -31.25 4.37 2.99
C ALA A 191 -30.11 4.76 3.96
N PRO A 192 -29.26 5.75 3.61
CA PRO A 192 -28.09 6.10 4.42
C PRO A 192 -28.37 6.40 5.89
N ALA A 193 -29.54 6.96 6.21
CA ALA A 193 -29.97 7.26 7.57
C ALA A 193 -30.04 6.03 8.50
N PHE A 194 -30.15 4.82 7.93
CA PHE A 194 -30.17 3.58 8.70
C PHE A 194 -28.80 2.93 8.87
N LEU A 195 -27.72 3.57 8.41
CA LEU A 195 -26.35 3.15 8.65
C LEU A 195 -25.67 4.12 9.63
N GLU A 196 -25.03 3.56 10.64
CA GLU A 196 -24.14 4.27 11.55
C GLU A 196 -22.74 3.64 11.46
N LEU A 197 -21.71 4.47 11.39
CA LEU A 197 -20.31 4.04 11.39
C LEU A 197 -19.68 4.38 12.73
N GLU A 198 -19.14 3.37 13.41
CA GLU A 198 -18.48 3.51 14.70
C GLU A 198 -16.96 3.51 14.49
N ILE A 199 -16.28 4.53 15.01
CA ILE A 199 -14.86 4.75 14.81
C ILE A 199 -14.20 4.95 16.17
N THR A 200 -13.14 4.21 16.46
CA THR A 200 -12.45 4.34 17.74
C THR A 200 -11.80 5.72 17.91
N GLU A 201 -11.73 6.20 19.15
CA GLU A 201 -11.06 7.45 19.51
C GLU A 201 -9.63 7.51 18.91
N SER A 202 -8.87 6.42 19.03
CA SER A 202 -7.50 6.31 18.51
C SER A 202 -7.40 6.41 16.99
N ALA A 203 -8.39 5.89 16.25
CA ALA A 203 -8.42 6.00 14.79
C ALA A 203 -8.58 7.48 14.37
N ILE A 204 -9.40 8.21 15.12
CA ILE A 204 -9.60 9.65 14.92
C ILE A 204 -8.36 10.42 15.34
N MET A 205 -7.72 10.13 16.48
CA MET A 205 -6.55 10.87 16.99
C MET A 205 -5.37 10.98 16.02
N SER A 206 -5.28 10.07 15.04
CA SER A 206 -4.34 10.16 13.92
C SER A 206 -4.78 11.14 12.80
N VAL A 207 -5.50 12.21 13.16
CA VAL A 207 -6.19 13.12 12.24
C VAL A 207 -5.23 13.65 11.16
N SER A 208 -5.49 13.27 9.92
CA SER A 208 -5.10 14.01 8.72
C SER A 208 -6.33 14.74 8.18
N ASP A 209 -6.13 15.86 7.47
CA ASP A 209 -7.24 16.61 6.84
C ASP A 209 -8.09 15.71 5.90
N ASP A 210 -7.49 14.66 5.35
CA ASP A 210 -8.15 13.61 4.55
C ASP A 210 -9.28 12.87 5.32
N ILE A 211 -9.04 12.48 6.57
CA ILE A 211 -10.04 11.75 7.37
C ILE A 211 -11.26 12.64 7.63
N VAL A 212 -11.03 13.91 7.98
CA VAL A 212 -12.12 14.87 8.24
C VAL A 212 -12.99 15.05 7.00
N LEU A 213 -12.37 15.19 5.82
CA LEU A 213 -13.10 15.30 4.54
C LEU A 213 -13.93 14.05 4.24
N LYS A 214 -13.39 12.84 4.51
CA LYS A 214 -14.14 11.59 4.35
C LYS A 214 -15.35 11.54 5.28
N LEU A 215 -15.19 11.91 6.56
CA LEU A 215 -16.31 11.95 7.51
C LEU A 215 -17.38 12.96 7.08
N LEU A 216 -16.99 14.17 6.61
CA LEU A 216 -17.92 15.15 6.07
C LEU A 216 -18.71 14.58 4.89
N ARG A 217 -18.04 13.92 3.95
CA ARG A 217 -18.71 13.31 2.78
C ARG A 217 -19.68 12.20 3.19
N LEU A 218 -19.31 11.36 4.17
CA LEU A 218 -20.21 10.34 4.73
C LEU A 218 -21.44 10.98 5.41
N LYS A 219 -21.26 12.12 6.09
CA LYS A 219 -22.36 12.90 6.65
C LYS A 219 -23.27 13.52 5.60
N GLU A 220 -22.71 14.01 4.49
CA GLU A 220 -23.47 14.55 3.35
C GLU A 220 -24.35 13.48 2.70
N LEU A 221 -23.92 12.20 2.71
CA LEU A 221 -24.76 11.07 2.29
C LEU A 221 -25.93 10.81 3.26
N GLY A 222 -25.87 11.31 4.49
CA GLY A 222 -26.87 11.10 5.53
C GLY A 222 -26.55 9.93 6.47
N ILE A 223 -25.31 9.46 6.49
CA ILE A 223 -24.83 8.38 7.39
C ILE A 223 -24.56 8.98 8.78
N SER A 224 -24.90 8.26 9.84
CA SER A 224 -24.53 8.67 11.21
C SER A 224 -23.12 8.23 11.56
N ILE A 225 -22.40 9.03 12.35
CA ILE A 225 -21.03 8.72 12.77
C ILE A 225 -20.95 8.78 14.29
N SER A 226 -20.40 7.74 14.91
CA SER A 226 -20.16 7.71 16.35
C SER A 226 -18.71 7.42 16.70
N ILE A 227 -18.28 8.00 17.81
CA ILE A 227 -16.95 7.76 18.37
C ILE A 227 -17.05 6.65 19.41
N ASP A 228 -16.24 5.62 19.23
CA ASP A 228 -16.15 4.46 20.10
C ASP A 228 -14.98 4.52 21.07
N ASP A 229 -15.08 3.77 22.17
CA ASP A 229 -14.08 3.66 23.25
C ASP A 229 -13.68 5.02 23.89
N PHE A 230 -14.59 5.99 23.93
CA PHE A 230 -14.25 7.36 24.34
C PHE A 230 -13.85 7.44 25.82
N GLY A 231 -12.67 8.03 26.08
CA GLY A 231 -12.13 8.23 27.43
C GLY A 231 -11.01 7.24 27.79
N THR A 232 -10.75 6.23 26.95
CA THR A 232 -9.63 5.30 27.13
C THR A 232 -8.29 5.86 26.61
N GLY A 233 -8.33 6.94 25.83
CA GLY A 233 -7.18 7.61 25.21
C GLY A 233 -6.93 9.07 25.67
N TYR A 234 -5.90 9.70 25.10
CA TYR A 234 -5.55 11.10 25.37
C TYR A 234 -6.33 12.08 24.49
N SER A 235 -7.65 12.15 24.65
CA SER A 235 -8.50 13.07 23.89
C SER A 235 -8.05 14.53 23.98
N SER A 236 -7.75 15.15 22.84
CA SER A 236 -7.65 16.61 22.75
C SER A 236 -9.02 17.16 22.36
N LEU A 237 -9.74 17.68 23.36
CA LEU A 237 -11.07 18.30 23.24
C LEU A 237 -11.17 19.35 22.13
N SER A 238 -10.04 19.95 21.74
CA SER A 238 -9.98 20.90 20.62
C SER A 238 -10.39 20.28 19.29
N TYR A 239 -10.11 18.99 19.07
CA TYR A 239 -10.42 18.31 17.80
C TYR A 239 -11.88 17.86 17.73
N LEU A 240 -12.42 17.37 18.85
CA LEU A 240 -13.79 16.89 18.93
C LEU A 240 -14.81 17.95 18.48
N LYS A 241 -14.55 19.22 18.80
CA LYS A 241 -15.39 20.37 18.38
C LYS A 241 -15.54 20.52 16.86
N HIS A 242 -14.55 20.07 16.09
CA HIS A 242 -14.49 20.28 14.64
C HIS A 242 -14.79 19.01 13.84
N LEU A 243 -15.05 17.88 14.51
CA LEU A 243 -15.35 16.63 13.85
C LEU A 243 -16.85 16.50 13.58
N PRO A 244 -17.25 16.04 12.39
CA PRO A 244 -18.65 15.93 12.02
C PRO A 244 -19.24 14.60 12.53
N VAL A 245 -19.30 14.45 13.85
CA VAL A 245 -19.81 13.27 14.55
C VAL A 245 -21.17 13.55 15.18
N ASP A 246 -21.96 12.49 15.41
CA ASP A 246 -23.31 12.57 15.98
C ASP A 246 -23.39 12.04 17.40
N LYS A 247 -22.59 11.01 17.71
CA LYS A 247 -22.67 10.29 18.99
C LYS A 247 -21.30 9.97 19.57
N ILE A 248 -21.26 9.83 20.89
CA ILE A 248 -20.12 9.34 21.67
C ILE A 248 -20.57 8.11 22.45
N LYS A 249 -19.78 7.04 22.36
CA LYS A 249 -19.98 5.80 23.12
C LYS A 249 -19.02 5.80 24.31
N ILE A 250 -19.58 5.69 25.52
CA ILE A 250 -18.81 5.55 26.76
C ILE A 250 -18.39 4.10 26.86
N ASP A 251 -17.08 3.88 26.96
CA ASP A 251 -16.51 2.54 27.07
C ASP A 251 -17.05 1.78 28.30
N ARG A 252 -17.21 0.47 28.13
CA ARG A 252 -17.69 -0.44 29.16
C ARG A 252 -16.86 -0.37 30.44
N SER A 253 -15.55 -0.13 30.37
CA SER A 253 -14.69 -0.11 31.57
C SER A 253 -15.16 0.91 32.61
N PHE A 254 -15.63 2.07 32.18
CA PHE A 254 -16.17 3.11 33.06
C PHE A 254 -17.60 2.84 33.54
N VAL A 255 -18.39 2.09 32.76
CA VAL A 255 -19.80 1.77 33.12
C VAL A 255 -19.88 0.62 34.12
N MET A 256 -18.92 -0.31 34.06
CA MET A 256 -18.92 -1.52 34.88
C MET A 256 -18.94 -1.20 36.38
N ASP A 257 -18.07 -0.30 36.83
CA ASP A 257 -17.89 0.02 38.26
C ASP A 257 -18.53 1.36 38.68
N ILE A 258 -19.35 1.99 37.82
CA ILE A 258 -19.94 3.34 38.00
C ILE A 258 -20.74 3.56 39.30
N VAL A 259 -21.26 2.48 39.90
CA VAL A 259 -22.04 2.55 41.16
C VAL A 259 -21.13 2.48 42.39
N SER A 260 -19.97 1.83 42.26
CA SER A 260 -19.04 1.54 43.35
C SER A 260 -17.81 2.46 43.36
N ASP A 261 -17.35 2.89 42.18
CA ASP A 261 -16.17 3.73 42.01
C ASP A 261 -16.58 5.18 41.75
N ARG A 262 -16.02 6.10 42.54
CA ARG A 262 -16.27 7.54 42.41
C ARG A 262 -15.52 8.15 41.24
N ASP A 263 -14.37 7.60 40.88
CA ASP A 263 -13.54 8.12 39.80
C ASP A 263 -14.21 7.81 38.45
N ASP A 264 -14.69 6.57 38.25
CA ASP A 264 -15.46 6.20 37.06
C ASP A 264 -16.77 7.00 36.94
N ALA A 265 -17.49 7.18 38.04
CA ALA A 265 -18.68 8.03 38.07
C ALA A 265 -18.37 9.48 37.65
N ALA A 266 -17.24 10.03 38.10
CA ALA A 266 -16.80 11.37 37.73
C ALA A 266 -16.39 11.47 36.26
N ILE A 267 -15.72 10.45 35.71
CA ILE A 267 -15.35 10.38 34.30
C ILE A 267 -16.60 10.33 33.43
N VAL A 268 -17.57 9.46 33.76
CA VAL A 268 -18.84 9.37 33.03
C VAL A 268 -19.61 10.69 33.09
N ASP A 269 -19.69 11.33 34.26
CA ASP A 269 -20.33 12.64 34.41
C ASP A 269 -19.65 13.71 33.53
N ALA A 270 -18.32 13.68 33.42
CA ALA A 270 -17.57 14.59 32.55
C ALA A 270 -17.84 14.32 31.07
N ILE A 271 -17.80 13.05 30.62
CA ILE A 271 -18.06 12.66 29.23
C ILE A 271 -19.46 13.11 28.81
N ILE A 272 -20.49 12.82 29.63
CA ILE A 272 -21.87 13.22 29.37
C ILE A 272 -21.98 14.75 29.26
N SER A 273 -21.30 15.48 30.14
CA SER A 273 -21.31 16.94 30.11
C SER A 273 -20.65 17.53 28.86
N ILE A 274 -19.54 16.94 28.42
CA ILE A 274 -18.82 17.34 27.20
C ILE A 274 -19.70 17.08 25.97
N ALA A 275 -20.31 15.91 25.87
CA ALA A 275 -21.16 15.55 24.75
C ALA A 275 -22.36 16.49 24.64
N HIS A 276 -23.07 16.76 25.73
CA HIS A 276 -24.18 17.72 25.74
C HIS A 276 -23.74 19.14 25.39
N ALA A 277 -22.54 19.57 25.80
CA ALA A 277 -22.01 20.88 25.43
C ALA A 277 -21.69 21.00 23.93
N LEU A 278 -21.48 19.87 23.24
CA LEU A 278 -21.23 19.77 21.80
C LEU A 278 -22.47 19.33 21.00
N ASP A 279 -23.63 19.24 21.65
CA ASP A 279 -24.89 18.75 21.04
C ASP A 279 -24.80 17.33 20.46
N LEU A 280 -23.98 16.48 21.10
CA LEU A 280 -23.77 15.08 20.73
C LEU A 280 -24.63 14.15 21.59
N CYS A 281 -25.13 13.07 20.96
CA CYS A 281 -25.78 11.98 21.68
C CYS A 281 -24.73 11.14 22.44
N VAL A 282 -25.13 10.59 23.58
CA VAL A 282 -24.28 9.71 24.40
C VAL A 282 -24.90 8.33 24.51
N ILE A 283 -24.12 7.31 24.16
CA ILE A 283 -24.47 5.91 24.33
C ILE A 283 -23.60 5.36 25.45
N ALA A 284 -24.19 4.69 26.44
CA ALA A 284 -23.42 3.97 27.47
C ALA A 284 -23.37 2.48 27.15
N GLU A 285 -22.16 1.93 27.08
CA GLU A 285 -21.94 0.52 26.80
C GLU A 285 -21.78 -0.33 28.05
N GLY A 286 -22.00 -1.64 27.91
CA GLY A 286 -21.76 -2.57 29.00
C GLY A 286 -22.69 -2.37 30.19
N VAL A 287 -23.90 -1.87 29.98
CA VAL A 287 -24.93 -1.84 31.03
C VAL A 287 -25.35 -3.27 31.37
N GLU A 288 -25.06 -3.72 32.59
CA GLU A 288 -25.32 -5.09 33.06
C GLU A 288 -26.31 -5.15 34.23
N SER A 289 -26.58 -4.03 34.90
CA SER A 289 -27.47 -3.96 36.06
C SER A 289 -28.46 -2.79 36.00
N LYS A 290 -29.56 -2.93 36.76
CA LYS A 290 -30.54 -1.87 36.94
C LYS A 290 -29.95 -0.63 37.64
N GLY A 291 -29.01 -0.82 38.57
CA GLY A 291 -28.34 0.28 39.26
C GLY A 291 -27.50 1.14 38.32
N GLN A 292 -26.75 0.53 37.40
CA GLN A 292 -26.01 1.25 36.34
C GLN A 292 -26.96 2.02 35.43
N LEU A 293 -28.06 1.39 34.99
CA LEU A 293 -29.07 2.05 34.16
C LEU A 293 -29.69 3.27 34.85
N ASP A 294 -30.10 3.11 36.11
CA ASP A 294 -30.74 4.19 36.86
C ASP A 294 -29.78 5.36 37.11
N PHE A 295 -28.48 5.07 37.33
CA PHE A 295 -27.44 6.09 37.39
C PHE A 295 -27.37 6.87 36.06
N LEU A 296 -27.21 6.18 34.93
CA LEU A 296 -27.04 6.82 33.63
C LEU A 296 -28.29 7.61 33.19
N VAL A 297 -29.49 7.10 33.49
CA VAL A 297 -30.76 7.80 33.27
C VAL A 297 -30.81 9.10 34.10
N SER A 298 -30.38 9.07 35.36
CA SER A 298 -30.34 10.25 36.22
C SER A 298 -29.40 11.34 35.70
N ARG A 299 -28.38 10.94 34.94
CA ARG A 299 -27.40 11.82 34.27
C ARG A 299 -27.81 12.24 32.86
N LYS A 300 -29.01 11.86 32.42
CA LYS A 300 -29.57 12.18 31.09
C LYS A 300 -28.76 11.58 29.93
N CYS A 301 -28.14 10.42 30.12
CA CYS A 301 -27.58 9.65 29.01
C CYS A 301 -28.69 9.33 27.98
N THR A 302 -28.36 9.41 26.69
CA THR A 302 -29.39 9.39 25.63
C THR A 302 -29.75 7.99 25.16
N GLU A 303 -28.81 7.06 25.18
CA GLU A 303 -28.98 5.69 24.71
C GLU A 303 -28.16 4.69 25.55
N PHE A 304 -28.56 3.42 25.53
CA PHE A 304 -27.97 2.36 26.34
C PHE A 304 -27.76 1.09 25.53
N GLN A 305 -26.65 0.40 25.81
CA GLN A 305 -26.34 -0.92 25.27
C GLN A 305 -25.68 -1.79 26.34
N GLY A 306 -26.06 -3.06 26.40
CA GLY A 306 -25.43 -4.00 27.32
C GLY A 306 -26.23 -5.26 27.61
N TYR A 307 -25.63 -6.16 28.38
CA TYR A 307 -26.19 -7.48 28.69
C TYR A 307 -27.40 -7.43 29.62
N TYR A 308 -27.63 -6.31 30.30
CA TYR A 308 -28.88 -6.06 31.02
C TYR A 308 -30.09 -6.22 30.11
N PHE A 309 -29.98 -5.80 28.85
CA PHE A 309 -31.06 -5.88 27.88
C PHE A 309 -31.00 -7.16 27.06
N SER A 310 -29.86 -7.40 26.39
CA SER A 310 -29.63 -8.59 25.58
C SER A 310 -28.16 -8.77 25.29
N LYS A 311 -27.74 -10.03 25.17
CA LYS A 311 -26.47 -10.39 24.53
C LYS A 311 -26.60 -10.20 23.01
N PRO A 312 -25.48 -10.15 22.26
CA PRO A 312 -25.50 -10.19 20.80
C PRO A 312 -26.22 -11.45 20.31
N LEU A 313 -27.24 -11.28 19.45
CA LEU A 313 -28.08 -12.34 18.93
C LEU A 313 -27.78 -12.60 17.45
N VAL A 314 -27.94 -13.84 16.99
CA VAL A 314 -27.97 -14.12 15.54
C VAL A 314 -29.21 -13.48 14.90
N ALA A 315 -29.17 -13.30 13.58
CA ALA A 315 -30.20 -12.56 12.84
C ALA A 315 -31.62 -13.09 13.09
N GLU A 316 -31.79 -14.40 13.20
CA GLU A 316 -33.08 -15.05 13.40
C GLU A 316 -33.67 -14.71 14.78
N HIS A 317 -32.87 -14.88 15.84
CA HIS A 317 -33.29 -14.54 17.20
C HIS A 317 -33.48 -13.02 17.40
N PHE A 318 -32.71 -12.20 16.69
CA PHE A 318 -32.91 -10.75 16.70
C PHE A 318 -34.25 -10.36 16.06
N ALA A 319 -34.61 -10.98 14.93
CA ALA A 319 -35.91 -10.78 14.29
C ALA A 319 -37.08 -11.21 15.20
N GLU A 320 -36.94 -12.31 15.94
CA GLU A 320 -37.93 -12.73 16.95
C GLU A 320 -38.10 -11.68 18.05
N LEU A 321 -37.00 -11.13 18.56
CA LEU A 321 -37.02 -10.05 19.56
C LEU A 321 -37.79 -8.82 19.05
N LEU A 322 -37.60 -8.44 17.78
CA LEU A 322 -38.32 -7.34 17.15
C LEU A 322 -39.83 -7.63 17.07
N ARG A 323 -40.22 -8.82 16.60
CA ARG A 323 -41.63 -9.23 16.45
C ARG A 323 -42.37 -9.29 17.78
N MET A 324 -41.73 -9.82 18.83
CA MET A 324 -42.35 -9.90 20.17
C MET A 324 -42.71 -8.52 20.72
N ARG A 325 -41.93 -7.48 20.37
CA ARG A 325 -42.16 -6.12 20.84
C ARG A 325 -43.21 -5.37 20.02
N GLU A 326 -43.31 -5.61 18.71
CA GLU A 326 -44.44 -5.11 17.92
C GLU A 326 -45.78 -5.70 18.39
N GLY A 327 -45.80 -6.99 18.75
CA GLY A 327 -46.99 -7.65 19.29
C GLY A 327 -47.47 -7.05 20.63
N ALA A 328 -46.55 -6.53 21.46
CA ALA A 328 -46.89 -5.85 22.71
C ALA A 328 -47.44 -4.42 22.49
N LEU A 329 -47.01 -3.73 21.43
CA LEU A 329 -47.48 -2.38 21.05
C LEU A 329 -48.81 -2.42 20.28
N ALA A 330 -49.06 -3.47 19.48
CA ALA A 330 -50.31 -3.63 18.72
C ALA A 330 -51.55 -3.93 19.60
N GLY A 331 -51.35 -4.35 20.86
CA GLY A 331 -52.43 -4.55 21.83
C GLY A 331 -53.03 -3.25 22.41
N CYS A 332 -52.41 -2.09 22.16
CA CYS A 332 -52.76 -0.82 22.80
C CYS A 332 -52.86 0.37 21.82
N SER A 333 -53.52 0.23 20.67
CA SER A 333 -53.98 1.41 19.89
C SER A 333 -55.00 1.05 18.81
N ALA A 334 -56.28 0.97 19.19
CA ALA A 334 -57.39 1.10 18.25
C ALA A 334 -57.93 2.55 18.31
N GLY A 335 -57.64 3.34 17.29
CA GLY A 335 -58.14 4.71 17.15
C GLY A 335 -57.55 5.37 15.91
N GLY A 336 -58.28 5.31 14.80
CA GLY A 336 -57.74 5.53 13.47
C GLY A 336 -57.69 6.97 12.95
N SER A 337 -57.05 7.11 11.78
CA SER A 337 -57.53 7.95 10.67
C SER A 337 -56.70 7.68 9.43
N THR A 338 -57.37 7.14 8.42
CA THR A 338 -56.88 6.89 7.06
C THR A 338 -56.95 8.18 6.23
N VAL A 339 -55.82 8.65 5.72
CA VAL A 339 -55.79 9.68 4.67
C VAL A 339 -55.27 9.06 3.37
N LYS A 340 -56.13 9.03 2.36
CA LYS A 340 -55.90 8.53 1.00
C LYS A 340 -55.02 9.50 0.21
N ASN A 341 -53.87 9.04 -0.30
CA ASN A 341 -53.10 9.77 -1.31
C ASN A 341 -53.52 9.38 -2.74
N ARG A 342 -53.83 10.39 -3.56
CA ARG A 342 -53.98 10.31 -5.03
C ARG A 342 -52.60 10.42 -5.69
N PRO A 343 -52.36 9.78 -6.85
CA PRO A 343 -51.10 9.91 -7.57
C PRO A 343 -51.12 11.16 -8.47
N LEU A 344 -50.04 11.94 -8.45
CA LEU A 344 -49.80 13.04 -9.39
C LEU A 344 -48.78 12.61 -10.46
N GLN A 345 -49.15 12.88 -11.71
CA GLN A 345 -48.43 12.54 -12.95
C GLN A 345 -47.05 13.20 -13.03
N ARG A 346 -46.08 12.42 -13.55
CA ARG A 346 -44.76 12.90 -13.96
C ARG A 346 -44.88 13.72 -15.25
N GLN A 347 -44.31 14.92 -15.26
CA GLN A 347 -44.07 15.72 -16.46
C GLN A 347 -42.55 15.71 -16.71
N GLU A 348 -42.14 15.14 -17.85
CA GLU A 348 -40.75 15.12 -18.31
C GLU A 348 -40.34 16.47 -18.91
N LEU A 349 -39.13 16.93 -18.60
CA LEU A 349 -38.45 18.05 -19.25
C LEU A 349 -37.17 17.55 -19.95
N PRO A 350 -36.75 18.16 -21.07
CA PRO A 350 -35.86 17.52 -22.05
C PRO A 350 -34.37 17.66 -21.72
N VAL A 351 -33.61 16.60 -22.06
CA VAL A 351 -32.14 16.51 -21.96
C VAL A 351 -31.50 17.24 -23.16
N PRO A 352 -30.49 18.12 -22.97
CA PRO A 352 -29.68 18.61 -24.08
C PRO A 352 -28.60 17.60 -24.49
N ARG A 353 -28.49 17.36 -25.79
CA ARG A 353 -27.48 16.51 -26.44
C ARG A 353 -26.08 17.13 -26.33
N ALA A 354 -25.09 16.34 -25.91
CA ALA A 354 -23.68 16.62 -26.10
C ALA A 354 -23.22 16.16 -27.50
N PRO A 355 -22.27 16.87 -28.15
CA PRO A 355 -21.79 16.52 -29.49
C PRO A 355 -20.83 15.31 -29.46
N SER A 356 -20.98 14.47 -30.48
CA SER A 356 -20.12 13.33 -30.78
C SER A 356 -18.72 13.76 -31.23
N LEU A 357 -17.68 13.20 -30.62
CA LEU A 357 -16.33 13.18 -31.18
C LEU A 357 -15.81 11.74 -31.25
N TYR A 358 -15.23 11.44 -32.40
CA TYR A 358 -14.88 10.15 -32.94
C TYR A 358 -13.81 9.42 -32.12
N PHE A 359 -14.07 8.16 -31.74
CA PHE A 359 -13.00 7.21 -31.42
C PHE A 359 -12.50 6.58 -32.73
N VAL A 360 -11.33 7.01 -33.17
CA VAL A 360 -10.50 6.29 -34.14
C VAL A 360 -9.62 5.32 -33.36
N GLY A 361 -9.73 4.03 -33.67
CA GLY A 361 -8.87 3.01 -33.08
C GLY A 361 -7.40 3.15 -33.48
N LYS A 362 -6.50 2.85 -32.55
CA LYS A 362 -5.11 2.44 -32.78
C LYS A 362 -4.79 1.38 -31.72
N ASN A 363 -4.62 0.11 -32.09
CA ASN A 363 -3.39 -0.53 -32.58
C ASN A 363 -2.17 -0.28 -31.68
N GLY A 364 -1.52 -1.40 -31.32
CA GLY A 364 -0.45 -1.51 -30.34
C GLY A 364 0.66 -0.49 -30.51
N VAL A 365 1.05 0.07 -29.38
CA VAL A 365 2.21 0.96 -29.23
C VAL A 365 3.00 0.44 -28.04
N SER A 366 4.29 0.16 -28.28
CA SER A 366 5.31 -0.18 -27.30
C SER A 366 5.47 0.96 -26.28
N PRO A 367 5.74 0.72 -24.98
CA PRO A 367 5.90 1.79 -24.01
C PRO A 367 7.29 2.44 -24.15
N SER A 368 7.37 3.48 -24.98
CA SER A 368 8.33 4.57 -24.78
C SER A 368 7.85 5.41 -23.59
N SER A 369 8.76 5.89 -22.75
CA SER A 369 8.40 6.67 -21.55
C SER A 369 7.43 7.81 -21.89
N GLU A 370 6.34 7.89 -21.13
CA GLU A 370 5.30 8.90 -21.34
C GLU A 370 5.91 10.30 -21.17
N PRO A 371 5.74 11.23 -22.14
CA PRO A 371 6.17 12.60 -21.97
C PRO A 371 5.32 13.29 -20.89
N MET A 372 5.83 14.34 -20.25
CA MET A 372 5.10 15.09 -19.21
C MET A 372 3.71 15.58 -19.66
N MET A 373 3.50 15.75 -20.97
CA MET A 373 2.19 16.05 -21.56
C MET A 373 1.11 14.99 -21.26
N GLU A 374 1.44 13.70 -21.23
CA GLU A 374 0.45 12.62 -21.00
C GLU A 374 0.08 12.48 -19.52
N VAL A 375 0.96 12.92 -18.63
CA VAL A 375 0.72 12.96 -17.17
C VAL A 375 0.03 14.27 -16.74
N ALA A 376 0.17 15.33 -17.54
CA ALA A 376 -0.42 16.64 -17.29
C ALA A 376 -1.95 16.62 -17.43
N GLN A 377 -2.61 17.28 -16.50
CA GLN A 377 -4.04 17.57 -16.61
C GLN A 377 -4.22 18.99 -17.16
N LEU A 378 -5.00 19.11 -18.24
CA LEU A 378 -5.40 20.42 -18.74
C LEU A 378 -6.41 21.03 -17.76
N ILE A 379 -6.00 22.08 -17.07
CA ILE A 379 -6.89 22.90 -16.24
C ILE A 379 -7.07 24.23 -16.95
N LEU A 380 -8.30 24.58 -17.30
CA LEU A 380 -8.57 25.87 -17.96
C LEU A 380 -8.06 27.02 -17.08
N PRO A 381 -7.22 27.93 -17.59
CA PRO A 381 -6.65 28.99 -16.77
C PRO A 381 -7.64 30.11 -16.50
N VAL A 382 -7.32 30.94 -15.51
CA VAL A 382 -8.02 32.20 -15.20
C VAL A 382 -7.16 33.39 -15.59
N SER A 383 -7.78 34.53 -15.87
CA SER A 383 -7.06 35.77 -16.18
C SER A 383 -6.57 36.43 -14.89
N PRO A 384 -5.39 37.07 -14.87
CA PRO A 384 -4.98 37.89 -13.73
C PRO A 384 -5.93 39.08 -13.49
N GLN A 385 -6.75 39.45 -14.47
CA GLN A 385 -7.75 40.51 -14.34
C GLN A 385 -9.10 40.00 -13.80
N ASP A 386 -9.28 38.68 -13.64
CA ASP A 386 -10.51 38.11 -13.09
C ASP A 386 -10.71 38.55 -11.64
N ARG A 387 -11.98 38.59 -11.23
CA ARG A 387 -12.37 38.86 -9.85
C ARG A 387 -12.37 37.56 -9.04
N ILE A 388 -12.15 37.70 -7.73
CA ILE A 388 -12.22 36.59 -6.76
C ILE A 388 -13.46 35.72 -6.95
N ILE A 389 -14.63 36.33 -7.20
CA ILE A 389 -15.89 35.58 -7.32
C ILE A 389 -15.87 34.57 -8.48
N ASN A 390 -15.18 34.89 -9.59
CA ASN A 390 -15.07 33.98 -10.73
C ASN A 390 -14.22 32.75 -10.37
N VAL A 391 -13.15 32.95 -9.60
CA VAL A 391 -12.31 31.87 -9.08
C VAL A 391 -13.03 31.05 -8.02
N LEU A 392 -13.78 31.70 -7.13
CA LEU A 392 -14.61 31.02 -6.14
C LEU A 392 -15.66 30.14 -6.82
N SER A 393 -16.38 30.66 -7.82
CA SER A 393 -17.38 29.88 -8.56
C SER A 393 -16.75 28.68 -9.29
N ARG A 394 -15.54 28.83 -9.83
CA ARG A 394 -14.80 27.71 -10.44
C ARG A 394 -14.51 26.60 -9.43
N PHE A 395 -14.04 26.95 -8.23
CA PHE A 395 -13.82 25.99 -7.15
C PHE A 395 -15.13 25.40 -6.59
N GLN A 396 -16.25 26.12 -6.63
CA GLN A 396 -17.55 25.58 -6.19
C GLN A 396 -18.18 24.64 -7.21
N LEU A 397 -17.99 24.88 -8.51
CA LEU A 397 -18.52 24.04 -9.58
C LEU A 397 -17.73 22.74 -9.74
N ASP A 398 -16.43 22.79 -9.49
CA ASP A 398 -15.54 21.63 -9.52
C ASP A 398 -14.85 21.50 -8.17
N MET A 399 -15.38 20.60 -7.34
CA MET A 399 -14.90 20.35 -5.98
C MET A 399 -13.56 19.60 -5.96
N ASP A 400 -13.23 18.90 -7.05
CA ASP A 400 -11.96 18.19 -7.25
C ASP A 400 -10.85 19.12 -7.77
N LEU A 401 -11.21 20.32 -8.25
CA LEU A 401 -10.26 21.33 -8.68
C LEU A 401 -9.50 21.93 -7.50
N LYS A 402 -8.24 21.51 -7.33
CA LYS A 402 -7.35 21.96 -6.24
C LYS A 402 -6.51 23.19 -6.57
N VAL A 403 -6.28 23.45 -7.85
CA VAL A 403 -5.40 24.53 -8.31
C VAL A 403 -5.94 25.17 -9.57
N LEU A 404 -5.74 26.48 -9.70
CA LEU A 404 -6.06 27.24 -10.90
C LEU A 404 -4.82 27.95 -11.44
N PRO A 405 -4.38 27.65 -12.67
CA PRO A 405 -3.30 28.39 -13.31
C PRO A 405 -3.80 29.77 -13.74
N VAL A 406 -2.98 30.79 -13.54
CA VAL A 406 -3.24 32.16 -13.97
C VAL A 406 -2.39 32.44 -15.21
N VAL A 407 -3.04 32.71 -16.33
CA VAL A 407 -2.39 32.89 -17.63
C VAL A 407 -2.70 34.29 -18.17
N GLU A 408 -1.66 34.99 -18.63
CA GLU A 408 -1.79 36.26 -19.33
C GLU A 408 -1.35 36.06 -20.78
N GLY A 409 -2.32 36.13 -21.71
CA GLY A 409 -2.10 35.70 -23.10
C GLY A 409 -1.97 34.17 -23.17
N GLU A 410 -0.74 33.68 -23.34
CA GLU A 410 -0.41 32.24 -23.39
C GLU A 410 0.58 31.81 -22.29
N VAL A 411 1.11 32.77 -21.52
CA VAL A 411 2.17 32.53 -20.54
C VAL A 411 1.58 32.39 -19.14
N VAL A 412 2.00 31.36 -18.40
CA VAL A 412 1.62 31.21 -16.99
C VAL A 412 2.33 32.25 -16.15
N VAL A 413 1.57 33.09 -15.47
CA VAL A 413 2.08 34.19 -14.62
C VAL A 413 1.90 33.91 -13.14
N GLY A 414 1.01 32.98 -12.77
CA GLY A 414 0.79 32.59 -11.38
C GLY A 414 -0.07 31.35 -11.24
N ILE A 415 -0.28 30.93 -9.99
CA ILE A 415 -1.20 29.87 -9.60
C ILE A 415 -2.04 30.33 -8.41
N VAL A 416 -3.25 29.78 -8.30
CA VAL A 416 -4.12 29.95 -7.14
C VAL A 416 -4.41 28.57 -6.56
N ASN A 417 -3.91 28.32 -5.35
CA ASN A 417 -4.19 27.09 -4.61
C ASN A 417 -5.54 27.22 -3.88
N ARG A 418 -6.41 26.22 -4.02
CA ARG A 418 -7.77 26.23 -3.45
C ARG A 418 -7.77 26.43 -1.94
N SER A 419 -6.94 25.68 -1.22
CA SER A 419 -6.83 25.72 0.25
C SER A 419 -6.46 27.12 0.74
N THR A 420 -5.34 27.66 0.26
CA THR A 420 -4.86 29.02 0.60
C THR A 420 -5.88 30.09 0.21
N PHE A 421 -6.49 29.97 -0.98
CA PHE A 421 -7.49 30.91 -1.45
C PHE A 421 -8.75 30.94 -0.57
N LEU A 422 -9.27 29.77 -0.19
CA LEU A 422 -10.46 29.67 0.67
C LEU A 422 -10.15 30.16 2.09
N GLU A 423 -9.03 29.73 2.67
CA GLU A 423 -8.62 30.07 4.03
C GLU A 423 -8.30 31.56 4.18
N GLU A 424 -7.45 32.11 3.32
CA GLU A 424 -6.91 33.46 3.49
C GLU A 424 -7.80 34.55 2.86
N HIS A 425 -8.46 34.24 1.75
CA HIS A 425 -9.14 35.26 0.93
C HIS A 425 -10.66 35.19 0.98
N ILE A 426 -11.26 34.02 1.23
CA ILE A 426 -12.73 33.85 1.34
C ILE A 426 -13.18 33.85 2.80
N ILE A 427 -12.53 33.07 3.65
CA ILE A 427 -12.86 32.98 5.09
C ILE A 427 -12.16 34.13 5.82
N GLY A 428 -10.82 34.19 5.74
CA GLY A 428 -9.98 35.15 6.43
C GLY A 428 -10.01 35.02 7.96
N ARG A 429 -9.07 35.67 8.67
CA ARG A 429 -8.91 35.57 10.14
C ARG A 429 -10.16 35.90 10.97
N HIS A 430 -11.13 36.60 10.38
CA HIS A 430 -12.33 37.08 11.08
C HIS A 430 -13.65 36.58 10.44
N GLY A 431 -13.61 35.66 9.47
CA GLY A 431 -14.81 35.09 8.85
C GLY A 431 -15.55 35.98 7.85
N PHE A 432 -14.98 37.13 7.46
CA PHE A 432 -15.56 38.08 6.48
C PHE A 432 -14.67 38.30 5.24
N GLY A 433 -13.74 37.39 4.95
CA GLY A 433 -12.76 37.54 3.87
C GLY A 433 -13.40 37.85 2.49
N ALA A 434 -14.48 37.15 2.15
CA ALA A 434 -15.18 37.30 0.89
C ALA A 434 -15.78 38.72 0.69
N HIS A 435 -16.29 39.34 1.75
CA HIS A 435 -16.87 40.69 1.68
C HIS A 435 -15.80 41.78 1.58
N ILE A 436 -14.67 41.60 2.26
CA ILE A 436 -13.55 42.55 2.25
C ILE A 436 -12.79 42.49 0.92
N ASN A 437 -12.63 41.30 0.35
CA ASN A 437 -11.82 41.07 -0.84
C ASN A 437 -12.61 41.08 -2.16
N HIS A 438 -13.93 41.31 -2.14
CA HIS A 438 -14.82 41.18 -3.31
C HIS A 438 -14.39 41.98 -4.56
N SER A 439 -13.67 43.10 -4.39
CA SER A 439 -13.20 43.97 -5.48
C SER A 439 -11.76 43.69 -5.93
N LYS A 440 -11.03 42.77 -5.26
CA LYS A 440 -9.64 42.44 -5.60
C LYS A 440 -9.58 41.58 -6.86
N LYS A 441 -8.46 41.72 -7.58
CA LYS A 441 -8.15 40.93 -8.79
C LYS A 441 -7.27 39.75 -8.43
N ILE A 442 -7.31 38.71 -9.27
CA ILE A 442 -6.47 37.52 -9.08
C ILE A 442 -4.97 37.85 -9.12
N ARG A 443 -4.54 38.86 -9.88
CA ARG A 443 -3.15 39.34 -9.88
C ARG A 443 -2.60 39.65 -8.49
N ASP A 444 -3.44 40.12 -7.58
CA ASP A 444 -3.04 40.57 -6.24
C ASP A 444 -3.07 39.42 -5.20
N LEU A 445 -3.49 38.22 -5.62
CA LEU A 445 -3.80 37.07 -4.75
C LEU A 445 -3.12 35.78 -5.23
N MET A 446 -2.71 35.74 -6.48
CA MET A 446 -2.01 34.60 -7.05
C MET A 446 -0.60 34.50 -6.48
N GLU A 447 -0.14 33.26 -6.32
CA GLU A 447 1.27 32.98 -6.08
C GLU A 447 2.03 32.95 -7.41
N PRO A 448 3.26 33.48 -7.49
CA PRO A 448 4.06 33.38 -8.70
C PRO A 448 4.43 31.91 -8.98
N VAL A 449 4.51 31.55 -10.27
CA VAL A 449 4.96 30.21 -10.67
C VAL A 449 6.43 30.05 -10.26
N LYS A 450 6.66 29.19 -9.26
CA LYS A 450 8.02 28.92 -8.78
C LYS A 450 8.82 28.06 -9.76
N PHE A 451 8.14 27.23 -10.56
CA PHE A 451 8.77 26.29 -11.47
C PHE A 451 7.82 25.82 -12.61
N SER A 452 8.36 25.60 -13.81
CA SER A 452 7.64 25.03 -14.96
C SER A 452 8.51 24.03 -15.74
N ILE A 453 7.89 23.03 -16.36
CA ILE A 453 8.55 21.98 -17.16
C ILE A 453 8.01 21.95 -18.59
N GLU A 454 8.88 21.70 -19.56
CA GLU A 454 8.47 21.51 -20.96
C GLU A 454 7.75 20.17 -21.18
N ALA A 455 6.66 20.20 -21.94
CA ALA A 455 5.75 19.08 -22.11
C ALA A 455 6.41 17.86 -22.77
N ALA A 456 7.48 18.08 -23.55
CA ALA A 456 8.27 17.04 -24.21
C ALA A 456 9.30 16.37 -23.28
N THR A 457 9.51 16.87 -22.06
CA THR A 457 10.44 16.27 -21.10
C THR A 457 9.92 14.89 -20.66
N PRO A 458 10.74 13.83 -20.72
CA PRO A 458 10.38 12.51 -20.18
C PRO A 458 10.18 12.56 -18.66
N VAL A 459 9.28 11.75 -18.12
CA VAL A 459 8.96 11.72 -16.68
C VAL A 459 10.21 11.40 -15.82
N GLU A 460 11.13 10.55 -16.29
CA GLU A 460 12.35 10.21 -15.56
C GLU A 460 13.33 11.38 -15.49
N GLU A 461 13.41 12.18 -16.55
CA GLU A 461 14.23 13.39 -16.58
C GLU A 461 13.61 14.49 -15.72
N ALA A 462 12.30 14.68 -15.84
CA ALA A 462 11.53 15.56 -14.97
C ALA A 462 11.73 15.20 -13.50
N ALA A 463 11.82 13.92 -13.14
CA ALA A 463 12.02 13.49 -11.77
C ALA A 463 13.41 13.78 -11.24
N ARG A 464 14.46 13.59 -12.04
CA ARG A 464 15.81 14.00 -11.65
C ARG A 464 15.89 15.50 -11.38
N ILE A 465 15.19 16.30 -12.18
CA ILE A 465 15.15 17.76 -12.03
C ILE A 465 14.32 18.17 -10.80
N LEU A 466 13.16 17.52 -10.59
CA LEU A 466 12.18 17.90 -9.57
C LEU A 466 12.48 17.32 -8.19
N GLN A 467 13.12 16.16 -8.07
CA GLN A 467 13.31 15.45 -6.81
C GLN A 467 14.06 16.28 -5.74
N PRO A 468 15.12 17.06 -6.07
CA PRO A 468 15.74 17.96 -5.10
C PRO A 468 14.82 19.12 -4.70
N MET A 469 13.96 19.58 -5.61
CA MET A 469 13.12 20.76 -5.44
C MET A 469 11.83 20.45 -4.66
N ILE A 470 11.21 19.29 -4.89
CA ILE A 470 10.02 18.83 -4.16
C ILE A 470 10.31 18.75 -2.66
N SER A 471 11.47 18.21 -2.28
CA SER A 471 11.88 18.09 -0.87
C SER A 471 12.26 19.43 -0.21
N ALA A 472 12.72 20.42 -0.99
CA ALA A 472 13.24 21.68 -0.46
C ALA A 472 12.24 22.86 -0.51
N LEU A 473 11.36 22.91 -1.51
CA LEU A 473 10.57 24.12 -1.83
C LEU A 473 9.06 24.01 -1.53
N ARG A 474 8.57 22.88 -0.99
CA ARG A 474 7.13 22.63 -0.73
C ARG A 474 6.26 23.07 -1.91
N ILE A 475 6.54 22.51 -3.09
CA ILE A 475 5.77 22.77 -4.29
C ILE A 475 4.63 21.75 -4.33
N ASP A 476 3.38 22.21 -4.45
CA ASP A 476 2.21 21.32 -4.51
C ASP A 476 1.80 20.97 -5.95
N ASN A 477 2.16 21.84 -6.90
CA ASN A 477 1.74 21.75 -8.30
C ASN A 477 2.85 22.19 -9.26
N ILE A 478 2.99 21.50 -10.39
CA ILE A 478 4.00 21.77 -11.42
C ILE A 478 3.28 22.23 -12.69
N CYS A 479 3.62 23.42 -13.20
CA CYS A 479 3.09 23.90 -14.47
C CYS A 479 3.83 23.27 -15.64
N VAL A 480 3.09 22.81 -16.64
CA VAL A 480 3.63 22.24 -17.87
C VAL A 480 3.44 23.21 -19.01
N THR A 481 4.53 23.52 -19.71
CA THR A 481 4.57 24.44 -20.85
C THR A 481 4.96 23.72 -22.12
N SER A 482 4.57 24.23 -23.29
CA SER A 482 5.15 23.83 -24.57
C SER A 482 5.56 25.09 -25.32
N ASN A 483 6.86 25.22 -25.60
CA ASN A 483 7.44 26.44 -26.16
C ASN A 483 7.08 27.71 -25.34
N GLY A 484 7.02 27.57 -24.01
CA GLY A 484 6.63 28.65 -23.10
C GLY A 484 5.13 28.95 -22.98
N ALA A 485 4.27 28.31 -23.78
CA ALA A 485 2.82 28.43 -23.65
C ALA A 485 2.27 27.42 -22.62
N TYR A 486 1.27 27.80 -21.83
CA TYR A 486 0.63 26.91 -20.86
C TYR A 486 -0.09 25.72 -21.52
N VAL A 487 0.16 24.51 -21.04
CA VAL A 487 -0.46 23.27 -21.54
C VAL A 487 -1.19 22.50 -20.46
N GLY A 488 -0.72 22.54 -19.21
CA GLY A 488 -1.34 21.76 -18.14
C GLY A 488 -0.70 21.95 -16.77
N VAL A 489 -1.30 21.34 -15.75
CA VAL A 489 -0.73 21.25 -14.40
C VAL A 489 -0.61 19.78 -14.00
N ILE A 490 0.46 19.44 -13.28
CA ILE A 490 0.67 18.14 -12.65
C ILE A 490 0.67 18.33 -11.13
N ASP A 491 -0.19 17.58 -10.44
CA ASP A 491 -0.16 17.42 -8.97
C ASP A 491 1.07 16.61 -8.58
N VAL A 492 1.81 17.05 -7.55
CA VAL A 492 3.03 16.36 -7.10
C VAL A 492 2.76 14.93 -6.64
N ASN A 493 1.60 14.61 -6.08
CA ASN A 493 1.24 13.22 -5.75
C ASN A 493 1.03 12.37 -7.00
N ARG A 494 0.46 12.94 -8.05
CA ARG A 494 0.30 12.27 -9.35
C ARG A 494 1.66 12.07 -10.02
N PHE A 495 2.56 13.04 -9.87
CA PHE A 495 3.96 12.92 -10.29
C PHE A 495 4.71 11.83 -9.53
N ILE A 496 4.61 11.80 -8.19
CA ILE A 496 5.19 10.75 -7.33
C ILE A 496 4.58 9.39 -7.66
N LYS A 497 3.28 9.31 -7.92
CA LYS A 497 2.60 8.08 -8.34
C LYS A 497 3.11 7.59 -9.69
N ALA A 498 3.19 8.46 -10.71
CA ALA A 498 3.77 8.10 -12.00
C ALA A 498 5.22 7.60 -11.86
N MET A 499 6.01 8.26 -11.00
CA MET A 499 7.36 7.81 -10.65
C MET A 499 7.38 6.46 -9.93
N THR A 500 6.47 6.25 -8.99
CA THR A 500 6.35 5.02 -8.21
C THR A 500 5.87 3.88 -9.10
N ASP A 501 4.95 4.14 -10.03
CA ASP A 501 4.45 3.16 -10.98
C ASP A 501 5.56 2.74 -11.95
N ILE A 502 6.40 3.67 -12.42
CA ILE A 502 7.63 3.35 -13.17
C ILE A 502 8.60 2.54 -12.31
N GLN A 503 8.84 2.92 -11.05
CA GLN A 503 9.73 2.21 -10.14
C GLN A 503 9.22 0.80 -9.76
N ILE A 504 7.91 0.62 -9.61
CA ILE A 504 7.25 -0.68 -9.38
C ILE A 504 7.30 -1.53 -10.65
N LEU A 505 7.13 -0.93 -11.83
CA LEU A 505 7.29 -1.61 -13.12
C LEU A 505 8.74 -2.10 -13.32
N LEU A 506 9.73 -1.32 -12.84
CA LEU A 506 11.15 -1.69 -12.82
C LEU A 506 11.46 -2.73 -11.74
N ALA A 507 10.85 -2.64 -10.55
CA ALA A 507 11.10 -3.55 -9.42
C ALA A 507 10.44 -4.93 -9.56
N LYS A 508 9.26 -5.04 -10.19
CA LYS A 508 8.61 -6.33 -10.47
C LYS A 508 9.39 -7.21 -11.46
N GLY A 509 10.34 -6.61 -12.19
CA GLY A 509 11.19 -7.32 -13.14
C GLY A 509 12.59 -7.62 -12.63
N ALA A 510 13.01 -7.21 -11.42
CA ALA A 510 14.39 -7.34 -10.95
C ALA A 510 14.64 -8.64 -10.16
N ASN A 511 15.85 -9.19 -10.26
CA ASN A 511 16.26 -10.38 -9.53
C ASN A 511 16.51 -10.03 -8.05
N PRO A 512 15.87 -10.74 -7.09
CA PRO A 512 15.90 -10.38 -5.67
C PRO A 512 17.29 -10.53 -5.02
N LEU A 513 18.20 -11.30 -5.61
CA LEU A 513 19.54 -11.53 -5.08
C LEU A 513 20.54 -10.45 -5.51
N THR A 514 20.40 -9.93 -6.74
CA THR A 514 21.37 -9.04 -7.37
C THR A 514 20.86 -7.62 -7.63
N GLY A 515 19.56 -7.39 -7.58
CA GLY A 515 18.94 -6.11 -7.97
C GLY A 515 18.94 -5.81 -9.48
N LEU A 516 19.69 -6.58 -10.28
CA LEU A 516 19.67 -6.50 -11.75
C LEU A 516 18.30 -6.86 -12.35
N PRO A 517 17.91 -6.25 -13.49
CA PRO A 517 16.77 -6.69 -14.31
C PRO A 517 16.78 -8.20 -14.59
N GLY A 518 15.65 -8.86 -14.44
CA GLY A 518 15.40 -10.28 -14.67
C GLY A 518 14.65 -10.57 -15.96
N ASN A 519 14.12 -11.79 -16.11
CA ASN A 519 13.68 -12.35 -17.40
C ASN A 519 12.71 -11.47 -18.20
N THR A 520 11.67 -10.90 -17.56
CA THR A 520 10.69 -10.05 -18.24
C THR A 520 11.32 -8.78 -18.82
N SER A 521 12.26 -8.17 -18.09
CA SER A 521 12.96 -6.95 -18.54
C SER A 521 13.99 -7.26 -19.63
N ILE A 522 14.65 -8.42 -19.53
CA ILE A 522 15.60 -8.92 -20.53
C ILE A 522 14.87 -9.17 -21.87
N GLU A 523 13.74 -9.89 -21.83
CA GLU A 523 12.94 -10.17 -23.03
C GLU A 523 12.45 -8.88 -23.68
N ARG A 524 11.96 -7.93 -22.87
CA ARG A 524 11.52 -6.61 -23.33
C ARG A 524 12.65 -5.85 -24.03
N GLU A 525 13.85 -5.80 -23.44
CA GLU A 525 15.00 -5.11 -24.04
C GLU A 525 15.44 -5.76 -25.36
N ILE A 526 15.46 -7.09 -25.44
CA ILE A 526 15.79 -7.81 -26.68
C ILE A 526 14.76 -7.50 -27.78
N CYS A 527 13.47 -7.59 -27.46
CA CYS A 527 12.41 -7.27 -28.42
C CYS A 527 12.51 -5.81 -28.90
N ARG A 528 12.75 -4.86 -27.99
CA ARG A 528 12.94 -3.45 -28.32
C ARG A 528 14.07 -3.22 -29.34
N ARG A 529 15.20 -3.92 -29.17
CA ARG A 529 16.36 -3.82 -30.07
C ARG A 529 16.15 -4.51 -31.42
N LEU A 530 15.39 -5.61 -31.43
CA LEU A 530 15.01 -6.27 -32.67
C LEU A 530 14.04 -5.40 -33.50
N GLU A 531 13.08 -4.75 -32.84
CA GLU A 531 12.10 -3.86 -33.47
C GLU A 531 12.73 -2.57 -34.03
N SER A 532 13.76 -2.02 -33.38
CA SER A 532 14.43 -0.80 -33.86
C SER A 532 15.20 -1.01 -35.17
N GLY A 533 15.50 -2.25 -35.55
CA GLY A 533 16.27 -2.59 -36.75
C GLY A 533 17.75 -2.17 -36.69
N THR A 534 18.21 -1.63 -35.56
CA THR A 534 19.60 -1.22 -35.34
C THR A 534 20.42 -2.42 -34.85
N PRO A 535 21.58 -2.72 -35.45
CA PRO A 535 22.43 -3.79 -34.98
C PRO A 535 22.93 -3.57 -33.54
N PHE A 536 22.94 -4.65 -32.77
CA PHE A 536 23.33 -4.70 -31.37
C PHE A 536 23.98 -6.04 -31.02
N ASP A 537 24.69 -6.09 -29.89
CA ASP A 537 25.31 -7.31 -29.38
C ASP A 537 24.61 -7.79 -28.11
N ILE A 538 24.60 -9.12 -27.92
CA ILE A 538 24.18 -9.76 -26.69
C ILE A 538 25.29 -10.68 -26.22
N ALA A 539 25.83 -10.42 -25.03
CA ALA A 539 26.72 -11.33 -24.34
C ALA A 539 25.96 -12.06 -23.24
N TYR A 540 26.00 -13.38 -23.26
CA TYR A 540 25.56 -14.19 -22.14
C TYR A 540 26.76 -14.63 -21.33
N LEU A 541 26.71 -14.42 -20.02
CA LEU A 541 27.78 -14.75 -19.10
C LEU A 541 27.30 -15.88 -18.18
N ASP A 542 28.19 -16.84 -17.92
CA ASP A 542 27.92 -17.99 -17.07
C ASP A 542 29.14 -18.25 -16.17
N ILE A 543 28.88 -18.62 -14.91
CA ILE A 543 29.92 -18.94 -13.94
C ILE A 543 30.26 -20.44 -14.02
N ASP A 544 31.46 -20.76 -14.48
CA ASP A 544 31.88 -22.16 -14.66
C ASP A 544 32.01 -22.89 -13.31
N ASN A 545 31.54 -24.14 -13.27
CA ASN A 545 31.61 -25.01 -12.08
C ASN A 545 30.92 -24.43 -10.83
N PHE A 546 29.89 -23.61 -10.98
CA PHE A 546 29.19 -22.97 -9.86
C PHE A 546 28.54 -23.95 -8.88
N LYS A 547 27.94 -25.05 -9.38
CA LYS A 547 27.35 -26.08 -8.50
C LYS A 547 28.39 -26.80 -7.63
N PRO A 548 29.48 -27.39 -8.18
CA PRO A 548 30.59 -27.92 -7.37
C PRO A 548 31.16 -26.90 -6.38
N PHE A 549 31.22 -25.62 -6.76
CA PHE A 549 31.65 -24.55 -5.86
C PHE A 549 30.71 -24.43 -4.65
N ASN A 550 29.39 -24.36 -4.86
CA ASN A 550 28.40 -24.30 -3.80
C ASN A 550 28.42 -25.54 -2.90
N ASP A 551 28.62 -26.72 -3.49
CA ASP A 551 28.70 -27.98 -2.74
C ASP A 551 29.95 -28.01 -1.82
N HIS A 552 31.03 -27.31 -2.20
CA HIS A 552 32.28 -27.24 -1.40
C HIS A 552 32.29 -26.08 -0.39
N TYR A 553 31.91 -24.87 -0.82
CA TYR A 553 32.04 -23.64 -0.02
C TYR A 553 30.71 -23.18 0.62
N GLY A 554 29.58 -23.79 0.25
CA GLY A 554 28.25 -23.44 0.74
C GLY A 554 27.54 -22.36 -0.11
N PHE A 555 26.20 -22.42 -0.10
CA PHE A 555 25.34 -21.51 -0.89
C PHE A 555 25.53 -20.03 -0.56
N GLN A 556 25.83 -19.68 0.70
CA GLN A 556 26.09 -18.30 1.10
C GLN A 556 27.27 -17.69 0.33
N LYS A 557 28.34 -18.48 0.15
CA LYS A 557 29.52 -18.05 -0.62
C LYS A 557 29.21 -18.01 -2.12
N GLY A 558 28.33 -18.88 -2.60
CA GLY A 558 27.77 -18.80 -3.95
C GLY A 558 27.03 -17.50 -4.21
N ASP A 559 26.14 -17.11 -3.30
CA ASP A 559 25.39 -15.86 -3.37
C ASP A 559 26.31 -14.63 -3.39
N GLU A 560 27.41 -14.65 -2.64
CA GLU A 560 28.44 -13.59 -2.67
C GLU A 560 29.08 -13.45 -4.06
N ILE A 561 29.35 -14.56 -4.77
CA ILE A 561 29.90 -14.51 -6.13
C ILE A 561 28.88 -13.93 -7.10
N ILE A 562 27.62 -14.38 -7.03
CA ILE A 562 26.53 -13.87 -7.89
C ILE A 562 26.39 -12.35 -7.70
N LYS A 563 26.37 -11.87 -6.45
CA LYS A 563 26.32 -10.43 -6.14
C LYS A 563 27.54 -9.68 -6.67
N SER A 564 28.73 -10.23 -6.46
CA SER A 564 29.97 -9.61 -6.89
C SER A 564 30.06 -9.49 -8.41
N LEU A 565 29.59 -10.50 -9.17
CA LEU A 565 29.50 -10.45 -10.62
C LEU A 565 28.50 -9.37 -11.08
N ALA A 566 27.32 -9.29 -10.45
CA ALA A 566 26.33 -8.26 -10.75
C ALA A 566 26.85 -6.84 -10.53
N GLU A 567 27.58 -6.61 -9.43
CA GLU A 567 28.25 -5.35 -9.15
C GLU A 567 29.31 -5.01 -10.20
N ILE A 568 30.14 -5.99 -10.58
CA ILE A 568 31.18 -5.81 -11.61
C ILE A 568 30.55 -5.45 -12.95
N MET A 569 29.50 -6.16 -13.38
CA MET A 569 28.80 -5.88 -14.63
C MET A 569 28.23 -4.47 -14.63
N SER A 570 27.55 -4.08 -13.55
CA SER A 570 26.94 -2.74 -13.41
C SER A 570 28.00 -1.64 -13.42
N ALA A 571 29.10 -1.80 -12.68
CA ALA A 571 30.18 -0.83 -12.64
C ALA A 571 30.91 -0.69 -13.99
N THR A 572 31.10 -1.80 -14.70
CA THR A 572 31.74 -1.82 -16.02
C THR A 572 30.86 -1.14 -17.07
N ALA A 573 29.55 -1.42 -17.05
CA ALA A 573 28.58 -0.75 -17.91
C ALA A 573 28.50 0.75 -17.63
N ALA A 574 28.44 1.16 -16.36
CA ALA A 574 28.37 2.58 -15.97
C ALA A 574 29.63 3.38 -16.32
N SER A 575 30.80 2.72 -16.32
CA SER A 575 32.08 3.37 -16.67
C SER A 575 32.35 3.41 -18.18
N SER A 576 31.47 2.82 -18.99
CA SER A 576 31.59 2.79 -20.44
C SER A 576 31.10 4.11 -21.06
N PRO A 577 31.68 4.58 -22.19
CA PRO A 577 31.13 5.68 -22.98
C PRO A 577 29.69 5.43 -23.46
N PHE A 578 29.25 4.17 -23.42
CA PHE A 578 27.94 3.70 -23.88
C PHE A 578 27.01 3.33 -22.71
N ALA A 579 27.20 3.92 -21.54
CA ALA A 579 26.44 3.59 -20.32
C ALA A 579 24.92 3.70 -20.53
N GLU A 580 24.45 4.74 -21.24
CA GLU A 580 23.01 4.96 -21.49
C GLU A 580 22.36 3.91 -22.39
N VAL A 581 23.16 3.19 -23.19
CA VAL A 581 22.70 2.20 -24.15
C VAL A 581 23.16 0.77 -23.81
N THR A 582 23.73 0.57 -22.62
CA THR A 582 24.17 -0.74 -22.13
C THR A 582 23.20 -1.26 -21.08
N PHE A 583 22.72 -2.49 -21.27
CA PHE A 583 21.78 -3.13 -20.36
C PHE A 583 22.40 -4.37 -19.72
N CYS A 584 22.33 -4.48 -18.39
CA CYS A 584 22.76 -5.64 -17.62
C CYS A 584 21.54 -6.36 -17.06
N GLY A 585 21.51 -7.69 -17.12
CA GLY A 585 20.44 -8.50 -16.54
C GLY A 585 20.93 -9.80 -15.89
N HIS A 586 20.12 -10.35 -15.00
CA HIS A 586 20.34 -11.62 -14.31
C HIS A 586 19.17 -12.56 -14.56
N ILE A 587 19.42 -13.62 -15.35
CA ILE A 587 18.41 -14.60 -15.79
C ILE A 587 18.01 -15.51 -14.61
N GLY A 588 19.01 -16.01 -13.88
CA GLY A 588 18.86 -16.80 -12.66
C GLY A 588 20.06 -17.69 -12.38
N GLY A 589 20.36 -17.97 -11.11
CA GLY A 589 21.49 -18.80 -10.71
C GLY A 589 22.83 -18.18 -11.12
N ASP A 590 23.56 -18.88 -11.98
CA ASP A 590 24.84 -18.50 -12.57
C ASP A 590 24.74 -17.84 -13.96
N ASP A 591 23.53 -17.65 -14.51
CA ASP A 591 23.29 -17.10 -15.84
C ASP A 591 23.00 -15.58 -15.84
N PHE A 592 23.83 -14.81 -16.54
CA PHE A 592 23.73 -13.36 -16.70
C PHE A 592 23.71 -12.93 -18.17
N ILE A 593 23.29 -11.69 -18.43
CA ILE A 593 23.23 -11.13 -19.78
C ILE A 593 23.67 -9.67 -19.81
N LEU A 594 24.37 -9.29 -20.87
CA LEU A 594 24.76 -7.93 -21.21
C LEU A 594 24.28 -7.64 -22.64
N ILE A 595 23.57 -6.54 -22.85
CA ILE A 595 23.10 -6.10 -24.17
C ILE A 595 23.73 -4.74 -24.45
N THR A 596 24.43 -4.61 -25.57
CA THR A 596 25.23 -3.43 -25.91
C THR A 596 24.96 -2.99 -27.33
N GLU A 597 25.46 -1.82 -27.73
CA GLU A 597 25.60 -1.52 -29.15
C GLU A 597 26.49 -2.54 -29.87
N ALA A 598 26.35 -2.62 -31.19
CA ALA A 598 27.13 -3.54 -32.01
C ALA A 598 28.64 -3.33 -31.82
N LEU A 599 29.38 -4.43 -31.76
CA LEU A 599 30.84 -4.50 -31.60
C LEU A 599 31.37 -4.04 -30.22
N GLN A 600 30.51 -3.78 -29.24
CA GLN A 600 30.94 -3.36 -27.90
C GLN A 600 30.95 -4.51 -26.88
N ALA A 601 30.18 -5.57 -27.09
CA ALA A 601 30.03 -6.63 -26.10
C ALA A 601 31.34 -7.36 -25.81
N GLU A 602 32.20 -7.58 -26.82
CA GLU A 602 33.50 -8.26 -26.65
C GLU A 602 34.42 -7.48 -25.69
N ARG A 603 34.53 -6.17 -25.90
CA ARG A 603 35.34 -5.27 -25.06
C ARG A 603 34.83 -5.21 -23.62
N LEU A 604 33.52 -5.02 -23.45
CA LEU A 604 32.92 -4.91 -22.11
C LEU A 604 32.99 -6.25 -21.36
N SER A 605 32.78 -7.36 -22.05
CA SER A 605 32.92 -8.70 -21.46
C SER A 605 34.36 -8.97 -21.00
N ALA A 606 35.37 -8.53 -21.76
CA ALA A 606 36.77 -8.64 -21.34
C ALA A 606 37.05 -7.85 -20.06
N GLN A 607 36.51 -6.63 -19.95
CA GLN A 607 36.64 -5.82 -18.73
C GLN A 607 35.94 -6.45 -17.52
N VAL A 608 34.77 -7.05 -17.73
CA VAL A 608 34.05 -7.80 -16.69
C VAL A 608 34.88 -9.00 -16.22
N ILE A 609 35.45 -9.77 -17.16
CA ILE A 609 36.34 -10.90 -16.85
C ILE A 609 37.56 -10.42 -16.04
N ASP A 610 38.25 -9.38 -16.47
CA ASP A 610 39.44 -8.85 -15.77
C ASP A 610 39.11 -8.36 -14.36
N ALA A 611 37.94 -7.75 -14.16
CA ALA A 611 37.48 -7.33 -12.85
C ALA A 611 37.09 -8.52 -11.95
N PHE A 612 36.46 -9.54 -12.52
CA PHE A 612 36.08 -10.76 -11.81
C PHE A 612 37.31 -11.58 -11.40
N GLU A 613 38.27 -11.77 -12.30
CA GLU A 613 39.54 -12.45 -12.08
C GLU A 613 40.37 -11.78 -10.97
N ARG A 614 40.33 -10.44 -10.86
CA ARG A 614 40.96 -9.71 -9.75
C ARG A 614 40.31 -9.98 -8.39
N LYS A 615 38.99 -10.18 -8.35
CA LYS A 615 38.27 -10.54 -7.11
C LYS A 615 38.31 -12.03 -6.81
N ARG A 616 38.61 -12.89 -7.80
CA ARG A 616 38.62 -14.35 -7.68
C ARG A 616 39.35 -14.92 -6.45
N PRO A 617 40.55 -14.42 -6.05
CA PRO A 617 41.25 -14.94 -4.88
C PRO A 617 40.47 -14.81 -3.57
N ALA A 618 39.54 -13.84 -3.46
CA ALA A 618 38.72 -13.65 -2.28
C ALA A 618 37.61 -14.71 -2.14
N PHE A 619 37.21 -15.35 -3.24
CA PHE A 619 36.16 -16.36 -3.25
C PHE A 619 36.65 -17.73 -2.81
N HIS A 620 37.96 -18.00 -2.95
CA HIS A 620 38.58 -19.29 -2.63
C HIS A 620 39.35 -19.23 -1.31
N GLY A 621 39.56 -20.39 -0.67
CA GLY A 621 40.44 -20.49 0.49
C GLY A 621 41.91 -20.29 0.07
N GLN A 622 42.76 -19.77 0.96
CA GLN A 622 44.19 -19.54 0.66
C GLN A 622 44.91 -20.79 0.12
N ARG A 623 44.53 -21.98 0.61
CA ARG A 623 45.08 -23.27 0.18
C ARG A 623 44.62 -23.65 -1.23
N ASP A 624 43.36 -23.44 -1.57
CA ASP A 624 42.80 -23.79 -2.89
C ASP A 624 43.33 -22.84 -3.96
N GLN A 625 43.49 -21.56 -3.61
CA GLN A 625 44.12 -20.56 -4.47
C GLN A 625 45.57 -20.94 -4.79
N ALA A 626 46.36 -21.37 -3.79
CA ALA A 626 47.73 -21.81 -3.99
C ALA A 626 47.85 -23.08 -4.86
N ASN A 627 46.83 -23.95 -4.82
CA ASN A 627 46.78 -25.18 -5.60
C ASN A 627 46.20 -24.99 -7.01
N GLY A 628 45.68 -23.80 -7.34
CA GLY A 628 45.02 -23.53 -8.62
C GLY A 628 43.66 -24.23 -8.80
N GLY A 629 43.05 -24.72 -7.71
CA GLY A 629 41.80 -25.47 -7.74
C GLY A 629 41.39 -26.04 -6.38
N TYR A 630 40.16 -26.53 -6.28
CA TYR A 630 39.58 -27.11 -5.07
C TYR A 630 39.08 -28.54 -5.33
N ARG A 631 38.92 -29.35 -4.28
CA ARG A 631 38.38 -30.72 -4.41
C ARG A 631 36.96 -30.77 -3.86
N ALA A 632 36.02 -31.26 -4.67
CA ALA A 632 34.62 -31.40 -4.29
C ALA A 632 34.10 -32.78 -4.67
N TYR A 633 33.04 -33.23 -3.99
CA TYR A 633 32.39 -34.48 -4.34
C TYR A 633 31.52 -34.28 -5.57
N SER A 634 31.67 -35.13 -6.58
CA SER A 634 30.81 -35.12 -7.75
C SER A 634 29.44 -35.73 -7.44
N ARG A 635 28.50 -35.65 -8.40
CA ARG A 635 27.14 -36.21 -8.25
C ARG A 635 27.12 -37.73 -7.98
N LYS A 636 28.23 -38.42 -8.19
CA LYS A 636 28.41 -39.86 -7.93
C LYS A 636 29.07 -40.15 -6.57
N GLY A 637 29.38 -39.13 -5.77
CA GLY A 637 30.05 -39.27 -4.48
C GLY A 637 31.56 -39.48 -4.57
N GLU A 638 32.16 -39.25 -5.75
CA GLU A 638 33.60 -39.37 -5.97
C GLU A 638 34.29 -38.01 -5.73
N LEU A 639 35.48 -38.02 -5.11
CA LEU A 639 36.23 -36.80 -4.87
C LEU A 639 36.97 -36.37 -6.16
N GLU A 640 36.49 -35.31 -6.79
CA GLU A 640 37.05 -34.75 -8.04
C GLU A 640 37.77 -33.42 -7.78
N SER A 641 38.74 -33.07 -8.63
CA SER A 641 39.44 -31.78 -8.58
C SER A 641 38.84 -30.82 -9.60
N PHE A 642 38.40 -29.66 -9.14
CA PHE A 642 37.81 -28.60 -9.95
C PHE A 642 38.77 -27.40 -10.04
N PRO A 643 38.87 -26.72 -11.20
CA PRO A 643 39.63 -25.49 -11.31
C PRO A 643 38.96 -24.37 -10.49
N LEU A 644 39.71 -23.28 -10.25
CA LEU A 644 39.13 -22.06 -9.69
C LEU A 644 38.00 -21.54 -10.58
N ILE A 645 37.09 -20.78 -9.99
CA ILE A 645 35.90 -20.31 -10.69
C ILE A 645 36.27 -19.36 -11.85
N SER A 646 35.59 -19.49 -12.97
CA SER A 646 35.83 -18.70 -14.19
C SER A 646 34.52 -18.27 -14.85
N LEU A 647 34.61 -17.35 -15.81
CA LEU A 647 33.45 -16.86 -16.56
C LEU A 647 33.51 -17.29 -18.03
N SER A 648 32.46 -17.96 -18.49
CA SER A 648 32.24 -18.26 -19.89
C SER A 648 31.29 -17.24 -20.50
N VAL A 649 31.73 -16.55 -21.56
CA VAL A 649 30.93 -15.53 -22.25
C VAL A 649 30.67 -15.88 -23.71
N GLY A 650 29.40 -16.06 -24.06
CA GLY A 650 28.95 -16.28 -25.43
C GLY A 650 28.28 -15.01 -26.00
N ILE A 651 28.80 -14.49 -27.09
CA ILE A 651 28.35 -13.23 -27.72
C ILE A 651 27.66 -13.53 -29.04
N VAL A 652 26.46 -12.97 -29.21
CA VAL A 652 25.71 -12.94 -30.46
C VAL A 652 25.69 -11.50 -30.97
N ASN A 653 26.28 -11.27 -32.14
CA ASN A 653 26.34 -9.98 -32.80
C ASN A 653 25.33 -9.97 -33.96
N THR A 654 24.27 -9.16 -33.81
CA THR A 654 23.17 -9.11 -34.81
C THR A 654 23.56 -8.42 -36.12
N SER A 655 24.73 -7.76 -36.20
CA SER A 655 25.28 -7.28 -37.48
C SER A 655 25.95 -8.41 -38.28
N LEU A 656 26.42 -9.48 -37.62
CA LEU A 656 27.08 -10.63 -38.26
C LEU A 656 26.09 -11.78 -38.53
N SER A 657 25.10 -11.94 -37.65
CA SER A 657 24.05 -12.96 -37.75
C SER A 657 22.69 -12.31 -37.96
N LEU A 658 21.99 -12.67 -39.04
CA LEU A 658 20.62 -12.24 -39.29
C LEU A 658 19.67 -12.86 -38.25
N VAL A 659 19.36 -12.12 -37.19
CA VAL A 659 18.43 -12.50 -36.13
C VAL A 659 17.10 -11.78 -36.34
N GLY A 660 16.10 -12.50 -36.85
CA GLY A 660 14.75 -11.96 -37.09
C GLY A 660 13.72 -12.34 -36.02
N SER A 661 14.10 -13.14 -35.02
CA SER A 661 13.20 -13.55 -33.94
C SER A 661 13.97 -13.93 -32.68
N TYR A 662 13.30 -13.78 -31.54
CA TYR A 662 13.81 -14.19 -30.23
C TYR A 662 14.19 -15.68 -30.19
N ALA A 663 13.40 -16.55 -30.83
CA ALA A 663 13.68 -17.98 -30.88
C ALA A 663 15.01 -18.30 -31.61
N LYS A 664 15.30 -17.58 -32.71
CA LYS A 664 16.56 -17.74 -33.44
C LYS A 664 17.74 -17.24 -32.61
N LEU A 665 17.55 -16.15 -31.88
CA LEU A 665 18.52 -15.61 -30.94
C LEU A 665 18.87 -16.63 -29.86
N ALA A 666 17.86 -17.19 -29.18
CA ALA A 666 18.05 -18.20 -28.13
C ALA A 666 18.82 -19.45 -28.63
N SER A 667 18.59 -19.87 -29.87
CA SER A 667 19.33 -20.96 -30.51
C SER A 667 20.81 -20.63 -30.68
N LEU A 668 21.14 -19.47 -31.27
CA LEU A 668 22.52 -19.01 -31.46
C LEU A 668 23.23 -18.84 -30.10
N SER A 669 22.55 -18.26 -29.12
CA SER A 669 23.04 -18.09 -27.75
C SER A 669 23.44 -19.41 -27.11
N THR A 670 22.69 -20.48 -27.37
CA THR A 670 23.00 -21.82 -26.84
C THR A 670 24.29 -22.38 -27.44
N GLU A 671 24.54 -22.15 -28.73
CA GLU A 671 25.75 -22.61 -29.41
C GLU A 671 27.00 -21.87 -28.92
N VAL A 672 26.95 -20.53 -28.84
CA VAL A 672 28.09 -19.73 -28.36
C VAL A 672 28.38 -19.98 -26.88
N LYS A 673 27.35 -20.18 -26.03
CA LYS A 673 27.54 -20.60 -24.63
C LYS A 673 28.26 -21.94 -24.53
N LYS A 674 27.84 -22.94 -25.31
CA LYS A 674 28.49 -24.27 -25.32
C LYS A 674 29.93 -24.18 -25.81
N ALA A 675 30.22 -23.32 -26.78
CA ALA A 675 31.58 -23.12 -27.29
C ALA A 675 32.47 -22.40 -26.27
N ALA A 676 31.94 -21.41 -25.53
CA ALA A 676 32.66 -20.72 -24.45
C ALA A 676 33.02 -21.69 -23.32
N LYS A 677 32.07 -22.51 -22.85
CA LYS A 677 32.29 -23.50 -21.78
C LYS A 677 33.30 -24.60 -22.11
N LYS A 678 33.68 -24.80 -23.37
CA LYS A 678 34.71 -25.78 -23.76
C LYS A 678 36.14 -25.27 -23.57
N LYS A 679 36.34 -23.96 -23.38
CA LYS A 679 37.66 -23.37 -23.14
C LYS A 679 37.99 -23.45 -21.65
N ASN A 680 39.26 -23.69 -21.33
CA ASN A 680 39.71 -23.71 -19.94
C ASN A 680 39.88 -22.28 -19.41
N GLY A 681 39.24 -21.99 -18.28
CA GLY A 681 39.27 -20.67 -17.65
C GLY A 681 38.36 -19.66 -18.35
N SER A 682 38.45 -18.40 -17.91
CA SER A 682 37.54 -17.36 -18.39
C SER A 682 37.69 -17.13 -19.89
N SER A 683 36.59 -17.11 -20.63
CA SER A 683 36.63 -17.12 -22.09
C SER A 683 35.52 -16.29 -22.75
N ILE A 684 35.81 -15.80 -23.96
CA ILE A 684 34.85 -15.11 -24.82
C ILE A 684 34.77 -15.85 -26.16
N VAL A 685 33.55 -16.07 -26.64
CA VAL A 685 33.25 -16.60 -27.98
C VAL A 685 32.20 -15.73 -28.64
N VAL A 686 32.46 -15.28 -29.87
CA VAL A 686 31.54 -14.49 -30.69
C VAL A 686 30.99 -15.37 -31.82
N ASP A 687 29.70 -15.28 -32.08
CA ASP A 687 29.04 -15.95 -33.19
C ASP A 687 29.68 -15.59 -34.55
N GLY A 688 29.77 -16.55 -35.46
CA GLY A 688 30.44 -16.40 -36.75
C GLY A 688 31.97 -16.51 -36.73
N ARG A 689 32.66 -16.31 -35.60
CA ARG A 689 34.10 -16.62 -35.48
C ARG A 689 34.39 -18.10 -35.19
N THR A 690 33.40 -18.84 -34.68
CA THR A 690 33.48 -20.30 -34.48
C THR A 690 33.66 -21.07 -35.80
N ALA A 691 33.16 -20.55 -36.92
CA ALA A 691 33.32 -21.18 -38.24
C ALA A 691 34.73 -21.02 -38.85
N ARG A 692 35.58 -20.11 -38.34
CA ARG A 692 36.96 -19.94 -38.84
C ARG A 692 38.01 -20.74 -38.07
N PHE A 693 37.74 -21.12 -36.82
CA PHE A 693 38.72 -21.86 -36.01
C PHE A 693 38.85 -23.35 -36.38
N GLU A 694 37.83 -23.96 -36.99
CA GLU A 694 37.95 -25.31 -37.56
C GLU A 694 38.56 -25.31 -38.98
N GLY A 695 38.49 -24.19 -39.71
CA GLY A 695 39.13 -24.02 -41.03
C GLY A 695 40.62 -23.68 -40.97
N ASP A 696 41.05 -22.86 -40.01
CA ASP A 696 42.45 -22.40 -39.92
C ASP A 696 43.40 -23.40 -39.24
N LEU A 697 42.88 -24.37 -38.48
CA LEU A 697 43.70 -25.47 -37.95
C LEU A 697 43.99 -26.54 -39.01
N ALA A 698 43.08 -26.75 -39.96
CA ALA A 698 43.29 -27.62 -41.12
C ALA A 698 44.21 -26.97 -42.18
N ALA A 699 44.15 -25.65 -42.35
CA ALA A 699 45.00 -24.93 -43.30
C ALA A 699 46.45 -24.73 -42.82
N ARG A 700 46.69 -24.70 -41.49
CA ARG A 700 48.04 -24.58 -40.90
C ARG A 700 48.76 -25.92 -40.67
N GLN A 701 48.11 -27.06 -40.96
CA GLN A 701 48.75 -28.38 -41.00
C GLN A 701 49.05 -28.87 -42.43
N GLN A 702 48.83 -28.05 -43.46
CA GLN A 702 49.25 -28.36 -44.85
C GLN A 702 50.36 -27.44 -45.39
N VAL A 703 50.91 -26.54 -44.57
CA VAL A 703 52.16 -25.83 -44.87
C VAL A 703 53.07 -25.84 -43.64
N ALA A 704 53.60 -27.02 -43.33
CA ALA A 704 54.81 -27.24 -42.53
C ALA A 704 55.44 -28.56 -42.98
#